data_AF-A0AAJ1FS50-F1
#
_entry.id   AF-A0AAJ1FS50-F1
#
_cell.length_a   1.000
_cell.length_b   1.000
_cell.length_c   1.000
_cell.angle_alpha   90.00
_cell.angle_beta   90.00
_cell.angle_gamma   90.00
#
_symmetry.space_group_name_H-M   'P 1'
#
loop_
_entity.id
_entity.type
_entity.pdbx_description
1 polymer ?
#
loop_
_entity_poly.entity_id
_entity_poly.type
_entity_poly.pdbx_seq_one_letter_code
_entity_poly.pdbx_strand_id
1 'polypeptide(L)'
;MRLDWSRAFGGEGHDDNPYGIGIHPEIHQRHEFVRLPNIEAMSGRLTQPKQKPEPAGFGPLDISWPRRFSRMGKKYDSSWLQNDFPGFARDIDWKVFNAASPDQWWADRDTLPEQAAWRIWNMHPQKPVQEGKLPPWQARCFINRQREDETLFEEISLRATTVWFFPHLEQMVLLWQGNTRINEDDAADVLQLMPALEKRGSPRSVNHYRKVLTQRLDKENGALFSFREKDLIPDDTIGPWIDNQIEQTPSPMRDNMQTRAKLLREQHRARIEASGGDIGDLLNEPDEPELPKLEDLPEFIEKMERQAEEMKAQAEQRKRDIEARYPQNEGDEHQPRGPETLFRMQEMLQRNKASLSEKKLAQMRDALHQMYLLSVNSQPPALRLKGDLAQIIRQRAERTLAQGGNFSGMDLTGADFSGMDLRGADFSKTLLECADLSHCQLDGANFNSAMLARTELHHSSLRNCNFERASFALAQCCQSDFSGSYFKDTQLQETLFDNCTFNEATFCELLFRETWFTQCRFQRAILQACVFMELDLPGLDFTEAKLSKTTFIKSTLEQAVFNHAELESCSWVETQADGATFSGSIWLTCAVASGSSLNDADFTHATLRQSNLRQTPLNAAVFTQAKLDNSDLSEASCKGANFQQANLAGSLFVRTDFRDADFTDANLMGAILQKSQLGDARFSGANLFRADLSQAFTSETTELDGAFTKRIKTLPKRDGEIV
;
A
#
# COMPACT_ATOMS: atom_id res chain seq x y z
N MET A 1 34.63 24.49 -10.84
CA MET A 1 34.12 25.78 -10.32
C MET A 1 32.60 25.73 -10.38
N ARG A 2 31.88 26.19 -9.33
CA ARG A 2 30.41 26.29 -9.38
C ARG A 2 30.00 27.44 -10.32
N LEU A 3 29.01 27.20 -11.17
CA LEU A 3 28.47 28.19 -12.12
C LEU A 3 27.14 28.74 -11.61
N ASP A 4 27.17 29.42 -10.47
CA ASP A 4 25.99 30.00 -9.83
C ASP A 4 26.13 31.54 -9.70
N TRP A 5 25.04 32.18 -9.28
CA TRP A 5 24.93 33.64 -9.20
C TRP A 5 25.95 34.31 -8.28
N SER A 6 26.57 33.57 -7.34
CA SER A 6 27.64 34.09 -6.47
C SER A 6 28.94 34.44 -7.23
N ARG A 7 29.06 33.96 -8.47
CA ARG A 7 30.21 34.16 -9.35
C ARG A 7 29.93 35.14 -10.48
N ALA A 8 28.72 35.66 -10.57
CA ALA A 8 28.30 36.65 -11.56
C ALA A 8 28.41 38.08 -10.99
N PHE A 9 28.34 39.08 -11.87
CA PHE A 9 28.30 40.48 -11.43
C PHE A 9 27.12 40.73 -10.48
N GLY A 10 27.35 41.45 -9.38
CA GLY A 10 26.34 41.73 -8.38
C GLY A 10 26.95 42.02 -7.00
N GLY A 11 26.14 41.86 -5.96
CA GLY A 11 26.54 42.05 -4.58
C GLY A 11 25.44 42.73 -3.75
N GLU A 12 25.69 42.89 -2.45
CA GLU A 12 24.74 43.48 -1.52
C GLU A 12 24.20 44.83 -2.04
N GLY A 13 22.87 44.98 -2.07
CA GLY A 13 22.22 46.18 -2.61
C GLY A 13 22.04 46.21 -4.14
N HIS A 14 22.32 45.13 -4.86
CA HIS A 14 21.96 44.98 -6.27
C HIS A 14 20.73 44.10 -6.44
N ASP A 15 19.65 44.68 -6.95
CA ASP A 15 18.33 44.04 -6.94
C ASP A 15 18.27 42.74 -7.78
N ASP A 16 19.01 42.68 -8.88
CA ASP A 16 18.98 41.54 -9.81
C ASP A 16 20.02 40.45 -9.52
N ASN A 17 20.91 40.65 -8.54
CA ASN A 17 21.85 39.61 -8.06
C ASN A 17 22.49 40.05 -6.73
N PRO A 18 21.77 39.95 -5.61
CA PRO A 18 22.28 40.38 -4.30
C PRO A 18 23.43 39.52 -3.78
N TYR A 19 23.61 38.31 -4.33
CA TYR A 19 24.65 37.35 -3.92
C TYR A 19 25.93 37.43 -4.76
N GLY A 20 25.94 38.26 -5.81
CA GLY A 20 27.05 38.36 -6.76
C GLY A 20 28.30 39.04 -6.21
N ILE A 21 29.24 39.28 -7.11
CA ILE A 21 30.53 39.91 -6.82
C ILE A 21 30.83 41.06 -7.80
N GLY A 22 31.65 42.01 -7.39
CA GLY A 22 32.15 43.07 -8.26
C GLY A 22 31.52 44.46 -8.09
N ILE A 23 30.63 44.66 -7.11
CA ILE A 23 30.09 45.98 -6.77
C ILE A 23 30.91 46.67 -5.67
N HIS A 24 31.22 45.95 -4.59
CA HIS A 24 31.88 46.53 -3.43
C HIS A 24 33.39 46.25 -3.46
N PRO A 25 34.22 47.24 -3.07
CA PRO A 25 35.63 47.01 -2.86
C PRO A 25 35.87 46.11 -1.64
N GLU A 26 36.83 45.21 -1.77
CA GLU A 26 37.32 44.36 -0.70
C GLU A 26 38.72 44.82 -0.27
N ILE A 27 38.99 44.75 1.03
CA ILE A 27 40.32 45.04 1.59
C ILE A 27 41.06 43.72 1.79
N HIS A 28 42.19 43.55 1.11
CA HIS A 28 43.09 42.42 1.32
C HIS A 28 44.51 42.94 1.49
N GLN A 29 45.18 42.53 2.58
CA GLN A 29 46.57 42.92 2.85
C GLN A 29 46.82 44.45 2.69
N ARG A 30 45.90 45.26 3.22
CA ARG A 30 45.92 46.75 3.17
C ARG A 30 45.78 47.37 1.77
N HIS A 31 45.40 46.59 0.77
CA HIS A 31 45.07 47.10 -0.57
C HIS A 31 43.57 46.91 -0.82
N GLU A 32 42.96 47.93 -1.41
CA GLU A 32 41.57 47.92 -1.84
C GLU A 32 41.50 47.42 -3.28
N PHE A 33 40.72 46.36 -3.52
CA PHE A 33 40.45 45.88 -4.88
C PHE A 33 39.00 45.46 -5.04
N VAL A 34 38.49 45.47 -6.27
CA VAL A 34 37.18 44.92 -6.60
C VAL A 34 37.40 43.59 -7.29
N ARG A 35 36.79 42.51 -6.80
CA ARG A 35 36.86 41.20 -7.46
C ARG A 35 36.08 41.25 -8.77
N LEU A 36 36.69 40.77 -9.85
CA LEU A 36 35.97 40.57 -11.09
C LEU A 36 35.08 39.32 -11.00
N PRO A 37 33.87 39.36 -11.57
CA PRO A 37 33.03 38.19 -11.70
C PRO A 37 33.71 37.11 -12.53
N ASN A 38 33.42 35.84 -12.23
CA ASN A 38 33.89 34.71 -13.05
C ASN A 38 32.91 34.37 -14.19
N ILE A 39 31.66 34.83 -14.10
CA ILE A 39 30.62 34.64 -15.11
C ILE A 39 30.25 36.00 -15.68
N GLU A 40 30.47 36.15 -16.99
CA GLU A 40 30.19 37.37 -17.76
C GLU A 40 29.42 37.02 -19.03
N ALA A 41 28.57 37.93 -19.49
CA ALA A 41 27.96 37.82 -20.81
C ALA A 41 29.02 38.01 -21.91
N MET A 42 28.83 37.35 -23.06
CA MET A 42 29.73 37.52 -24.21
C MET A 42 29.67 38.96 -24.73
N SER A 43 28.47 39.55 -24.76
CA SER A 43 28.24 40.97 -24.98
C SER A 43 28.39 41.73 -23.66
N GLY A 44 29.15 42.83 -23.66
CA GLY A 44 29.27 43.69 -22.48
C GLY A 44 30.28 43.24 -21.42
N ARG A 45 31.31 42.46 -21.80
CA ARG A 45 32.46 42.12 -20.94
C ARG A 45 33.03 43.34 -20.23
N LEU A 46 33.50 43.14 -19.01
CA LEU A 46 34.13 44.19 -18.21
C LEU A 46 35.47 44.59 -18.82
N THR A 47 35.58 45.84 -19.25
CA THR A 47 36.83 46.42 -19.79
C THR A 47 37.34 47.59 -18.95
N GLN A 48 36.51 48.12 -18.05
CA GLN A 48 36.86 49.24 -17.17
C GLN A 48 36.34 49.01 -15.75
N PRO A 49 37.07 49.44 -14.70
CA PRO A 49 36.66 49.21 -13.30
C PRO A 49 35.32 49.82 -12.88
N LYS A 50 34.84 50.85 -13.57
CA LYS A 50 33.57 51.55 -13.25
C LYS A 50 32.36 50.99 -14.00
N GLN A 51 32.58 50.04 -14.92
CA GLN A 51 31.52 49.45 -15.73
C GLN A 51 30.64 48.55 -14.85
N LYS A 52 29.32 48.69 -14.97
CA LYS A 52 28.33 47.88 -14.25
C LYS A 52 27.54 47.06 -15.27
N PRO A 53 28.00 45.86 -15.65
CA PRO A 53 27.30 45.03 -16.63
C PRO A 53 26.04 44.44 -16.01
N GLU A 54 25.15 43.92 -16.85
CA GLU A 54 24.07 43.10 -16.34
C GLU A 54 24.60 41.75 -15.81
N PRO A 55 24.08 41.24 -14.68
CA PRO A 55 24.42 39.91 -14.18
C PRO A 55 24.09 38.84 -15.21
N ALA A 56 25.09 38.02 -15.58
CA ALA A 56 24.94 36.85 -16.44
C ALA A 56 25.10 35.58 -15.62
N GLY A 57 24.30 34.54 -15.90
CA GLY A 57 24.31 33.31 -15.11
C GLY A 57 23.67 32.14 -15.84
N PHE A 58 24.06 30.93 -15.46
CA PHE A 58 23.51 29.67 -15.99
C PHE A 58 22.52 29.01 -15.02
N GLY A 59 22.34 29.58 -13.83
CA GLY A 59 21.40 29.11 -12.81
C GLY A 59 20.02 29.76 -12.92
N PRO A 60 19.01 29.22 -12.23
CA PRO A 60 17.67 29.79 -12.23
C PRO A 60 17.66 31.18 -11.59
N LEU A 61 16.97 32.13 -12.20
CA LEU A 61 16.65 33.43 -11.60
C LEU A 61 15.70 33.22 -10.43
N ASP A 62 16.00 33.84 -9.29
CA ASP A 62 15.10 33.82 -8.13
C ASP A 62 13.78 34.52 -8.46
N ILE A 63 12.65 33.96 -8.00
CA ILE A 63 11.33 34.52 -8.28
C ILE A 63 11.12 35.88 -7.62
N SER A 64 11.83 36.16 -6.53
CA SER A 64 11.77 37.43 -5.78
C SER A 64 12.53 38.58 -6.45
N TRP A 65 13.44 38.29 -7.38
CA TRP A 65 14.23 39.33 -8.06
C TRP A 65 13.35 40.13 -9.03
N PRO A 66 13.58 41.45 -9.21
CA PRO A 66 12.71 42.31 -10.02
C PRO A 66 12.46 41.79 -11.45
N ARG A 67 13.48 41.19 -12.07
CA ARG A 67 13.40 40.55 -13.41
C ARG A 67 12.26 39.52 -13.54
N ARG A 68 11.90 38.83 -12.45
CA ARG A 68 10.76 37.89 -12.40
C ARG A 68 9.58 38.49 -11.64
N PHE A 69 9.80 39.03 -10.44
CA PHE A 69 8.72 39.48 -9.57
C PHE A 69 7.84 40.56 -10.19
N SER A 70 8.40 41.46 -11.01
CA SER A 70 7.63 42.50 -11.73
C SER A 70 6.55 41.95 -12.67
N ARG A 71 6.61 40.66 -13.01
CA ARG A 71 5.70 39.95 -13.90
C ARG A 71 4.55 39.22 -13.21
N MET A 72 4.51 39.17 -11.88
CA MET A 72 3.44 38.49 -11.11
C MET A 72 2.03 39.10 -11.29
N GLY A 73 1.92 40.22 -12.03
CA GLY A 73 0.69 41.01 -12.12
C GLY A 73 0.47 41.86 -10.87
N LYS A 74 -0.43 42.83 -10.97
CA LYS A 74 -0.77 43.75 -9.87
C LYS A 74 -2.27 43.84 -9.62
N LYS A 75 -3.12 43.30 -10.50
CA LYS A 75 -4.58 43.38 -10.39
C LYS A 75 -5.16 42.36 -9.42
N TYR A 76 -4.82 42.51 -8.14
CA TYR A 76 -5.42 41.81 -7.01
C TYR A 76 -6.55 42.66 -6.40
N ASP A 77 -7.58 42.96 -7.18
CA ASP A 77 -8.70 43.80 -6.76
C ASP A 77 -9.84 42.96 -6.12
N SER A 78 -10.94 43.63 -5.74
CA SER A 78 -12.10 42.95 -5.16
C SER A 78 -12.75 41.94 -6.11
N SER A 79 -12.62 42.13 -7.43
CA SER A 79 -13.15 41.19 -8.43
C SER A 79 -12.30 39.93 -8.48
N TRP A 80 -10.97 40.06 -8.42
CA TRP A 80 -10.05 38.94 -8.28
C TRP A 80 -10.31 38.17 -6.98
N LEU A 81 -10.46 38.86 -5.86
CA LEU A 81 -10.69 38.21 -4.56
C LEU A 81 -12.00 37.40 -4.55
N GLN A 82 -13.03 37.88 -5.25
CA GLN A 82 -14.33 37.21 -5.32
C GLN A 82 -14.38 36.04 -6.31
N ASN A 83 -13.67 36.13 -7.43
CA ASN A 83 -13.86 35.20 -8.56
C ASN A 83 -12.63 34.38 -8.93
N ASP A 84 -11.42 34.89 -8.65
CA ASP A 84 -10.18 34.31 -9.14
C ASP A 84 -9.27 33.80 -8.01
N PHE A 85 -9.45 34.24 -6.75
CA PHE A 85 -8.69 33.76 -5.59
C PHE A 85 -8.88 32.24 -5.42
N PRO A 86 -7.82 31.45 -5.11
CA PRO A 86 -6.43 31.83 -4.82
C PRO A 86 -5.51 31.93 -6.05
N GLY A 87 -6.08 31.98 -7.26
CA GLY A 87 -5.35 32.06 -8.53
C GLY A 87 -4.55 33.34 -8.74
N PHE A 88 -3.79 33.39 -9.83
CA PHE A 88 -2.92 34.52 -10.16
C PHE A 88 -3.70 35.77 -10.60
N ALA A 89 -3.09 36.96 -10.49
CA ALA A 89 -3.68 38.19 -11.00
C ALA A 89 -3.97 38.10 -12.51
N ARG A 90 -5.06 38.73 -12.96
CA ARG A 90 -5.50 38.70 -14.37
C ARG A 90 -4.49 39.31 -15.34
N ASP A 91 -3.60 40.17 -14.86
CA ASP A 91 -2.53 40.81 -15.65
C ASP A 91 -1.16 40.14 -15.46
N ILE A 92 -1.12 38.91 -14.94
CA ILE A 92 0.12 38.14 -14.83
C ILE A 92 0.79 37.98 -16.20
N ASP A 93 2.08 38.28 -16.27
CA ASP A 93 2.92 37.86 -17.38
C ASP A 93 3.48 36.47 -17.03
N TRP A 94 2.93 35.44 -17.69
CA TRP A 94 3.29 34.03 -17.48
C TRP A 94 4.78 33.72 -17.65
N LYS A 95 5.55 34.62 -18.29
CA LYS A 95 7.02 34.51 -18.31
C LYS A 95 7.63 34.65 -16.92
N VAL A 96 6.87 35.00 -15.88
CA VAL A 96 7.30 34.94 -14.48
C VAL A 96 7.76 33.53 -14.09
N PHE A 97 7.20 32.47 -14.68
CA PHE A 97 7.60 31.08 -14.39
C PHE A 97 8.83 30.62 -15.18
N ASN A 98 9.31 31.43 -16.12
CA ASN A 98 10.57 31.14 -16.79
C ASN A 98 11.74 31.53 -15.89
N ALA A 99 12.46 30.52 -15.40
CA ALA A 99 13.60 30.71 -14.53
C ALA A 99 14.91 30.97 -15.29
N ALA A 100 14.96 30.73 -16.60
CA ALA A 100 16.15 31.03 -17.40
C ALA A 100 16.26 32.54 -17.64
N SER A 101 17.48 33.06 -17.78
CA SER A 101 17.69 34.47 -18.13
C SER A 101 17.22 34.79 -19.56
N PRO A 102 16.76 36.02 -19.87
CA PRO A 102 16.22 36.37 -21.18
C PRO A 102 17.14 36.10 -22.38
N ASP A 103 18.46 36.14 -22.19
CA ASP A 103 19.48 35.81 -23.20
C ASP A 103 19.50 34.32 -23.59
N GLN A 104 18.82 33.47 -22.81
CA GLN A 104 18.70 32.03 -23.04
C GLN A 104 17.35 31.65 -23.66
N TRP A 105 16.56 32.63 -24.09
CA TRP A 105 15.24 32.40 -24.68
C TRP A 105 15.30 32.58 -26.20
N TRP A 106 14.44 31.85 -26.90
CA TRP A 106 14.07 32.24 -28.26
C TRP A 106 12.99 33.31 -28.18
N ALA A 107 13.25 34.49 -28.75
CA ALA A 107 12.29 35.60 -28.71
C ALA A 107 11.04 35.36 -29.58
N ASP A 108 11.22 34.69 -30.72
CA ASP A 108 10.18 34.50 -31.74
C ASP A 108 9.53 33.11 -31.71
N ARG A 109 9.77 32.32 -30.67
CA ARG A 109 9.28 30.95 -30.53
C ARG A 109 8.94 30.62 -29.10
N ASP A 110 7.88 29.85 -28.90
CA ASP A 110 7.47 29.32 -27.60
C ASP A 110 7.81 27.83 -27.42
N THR A 111 8.45 27.21 -28.42
CA THR A 111 8.94 25.84 -28.38
C THR A 111 10.41 25.75 -28.80
N LEU A 112 11.12 24.75 -28.27
CA LEU A 112 12.47 24.41 -28.70
C LEU A 112 12.47 24.02 -30.19
N PRO A 113 13.49 24.44 -30.98
CA PRO A 113 13.65 23.95 -32.34
C PRO A 113 13.84 22.44 -32.37
N GLU A 114 13.28 21.81 -33.40
CA GLU A 114 13.39 20.37 -33.60
C GLU A 114 14.84 19.95 -33.79
N GLN A 115 15.27 18.93 -33.03
CA GLN A 115 16.63 18.40 -33.07
C GLN A 115 17.69 19.52 -33.06
N ALA A 116 17.46 20.56 -32.26
CA ALA A 116 18.34 21.72 -32.19
C ALA A 116 19.78 21.27 -31.97
N ALA A 117 20.68 21.72 -32.83
CA ALA A 117 22.10 21.49 -32.65
C ALA A 117 22.59 22.33 -31.46
N TRP A 118 23.37 21.72 -30.59
CA TRP A 118 23.92 22.36 -29.41
C TRP A 118 25.42 22.09 -29.31
N ARG A 119 26.14 23.03 -28.69
CA ARG A 119 27.58 22.94 -28.46
C ARG A 119 27.93 23.66 -27.16
N ILE A 120 28.75 23.02 -26.34
CA ILE A 120 29.18 23.49 -25.02
C ILE A 120 30.69 23.35 -24.94
N TRP A 121 31.39 24.42 -24.52
CA TRP A 121 32.85 24.46 -24.44
C TRP A 121 33.31 24.52 -22.99
N ASN A 122 34.32 23.73 -22.64
CA ASN A 122 35.08 23.78 -21.39
C ASN A 122 34.23 23.68 -20.11
N MET A 123 33.11 22.95 -20.15
CA MET A 123 32.25 22.69 -18.98
C MET A 123 32.29 21.24 -18.49
N HIS A 124 33.19 20.41 -19.04
CA HIS A 124 33.47 19.04 -18.60
C HIS A 124 34.96 18.88 -18.26
N PRO A 125 35.34 18.14 -17.19
CA PRO A 125 36.74 18.09 -16.76
C PRO A 125 37.70 17.47 -17.77
N GLN A 126 37.22 16.55 -18.62
CA GLN A 126 38.04 15.86 -19.64
C GLN A 126 37.62 16.13 -21.10
N LYS A 127 36.52 16.86 -21.34
CA LYS A 127 35.96 17.05 -22.70
C LYS A 127 35.88 18.55 -22.99
N PRO A 128 36.88 19.11 -23.71
CA PRO A 128 36.93 20.54 -24.01
C PRO A 128 35.73 21.04 -24.83
N VAL A 129 35.13 20.17 -25.64
CA VAL A 129 33.92 20.48 -26.40
C VAL A 129 32.97 19.28 -26.33
N GLN A 130 31.71 19.55 -26.01
CA GLN A 130 30.59 18.62 -26.14
C GLN A 130 29.62 19.20 -27.16
N GLU A 131 29.14 18.39 -28.10
CA GLU A 131 28.19 18.82 -29.13
C GLU A 131 27.25 17.69 -29.51
N GLY A 132 26.08 18.04 -30.04
CA GLY A 132 25.08 17.08 -30.45
C GLY A 132 23.82 17.73 -31.01
N LYS A 133 22.77 16.93 -31.14
CA LYS A 133 21.41 17.37 -31.46
C LYS A 133 20.47 16.93 -30.36
N LEU A 134 19.40 17.70 -30.14
CA LEU A 134 18.32 17.24 -29.26
C LEU A 134 17.64 15.99 -29.85
N PRO A 135 17.21 15.03 -29.02
CA PRO A 135 16.53 13.84 -29.50
C PRO A 135 15.19 14.20 -30.18
N PRO A 136 14.73 13.41 -31.17
CA PRO A 136 13.48 13.62 -31.89
C PRO A 136 12.25 13.12 -31.10
N TRP A 137 12.21 13.42 -29.80
CA TRP A 137 11.14 12.98 -28.89
C TRP A 137 9.94 13.93 -28.92
N GLN A 138 8.77 13.37 -28.72
CA GLN A 138 7.50 14.08 -28.60
C GLN A 138 6.78 13.56 -27.35
N ALA A 139 6.77 14.35 -26.29
CA ALA A 139 5.96 14.04 -25.13
C ALA A 139 4.47 14.29 -25.44
N ARG A 140 3.61 13.44 -24.90
CA ARG A 140 2.16 13.55 -24.92
C ARG A 140 1.63 13.41 -23.51
N CYS A 141 0.46 13.96 -23.23
CA CYS A 141 -0.20 13.75 -21.96
C CYS A 141 -1.70 13.68 -22.19
N PHE A 142 -2.35 12.72 -21.56
CA PHE A 142 -3.79 12.53 -21.65
C PHE A 142 -4.43 12.80 -20.30
N ILE A 143 -5.60 13.40 -20.32
CA ILE A 143 -6.41 13.69 -19.15
C ILE A 143 -7.72 12.94 -19.25
N ASN A 144 -8.04 12.22 -18.18
CA ASN A 144 -9.33 11.59 -17.97
C ASN A 144 -10.05 12.38 -16.87
N ARG A 145 -11.23 12.93 -17.17
CA ARG A 145 -11.93 13.81 -16.23
C ARG A 145 -13.44 13.64 -16.29
N GLN A 146 -14.08 13.92 -15.17
CA GLN A 146 -15.52 13.96 -15.04
C GLN A 146 -16.04 15.29 -15.63
N ARG A 147 -17.00 15.21 -16.55
CA ARG A 147 -17.74 16.37 -17.04
C ARG A 147 -19.22 16.03 -17.04
N GLU A 148 -19.96 16.65 -16.13
CA GLU A 148 -21.34 16.24 -15.82
C GLU A 148 -21.37 14.74 -15.46
N ASP A 149 -22.23 13.94 -16.10
CA ASP A 149 -22.36 12.50 -15.84
C ASP A 149 -21.44 11.64 -16.72
N GLU A 150 -20.61 12.24 -17.59
CA GLU A 150 -19.73 11.51 -18.51
C GLU A 150 -18.26 11.69 -18.17
N THR A 151 -17.47 10.62 -18.41
CA THR A 151 -16.01 10.68 -18.35
C THR A 151 -15.44 11.03 -19.71
N LEU A 152 -14.72 12.14 -19.79
CA LEU A 152 -14.06 12.62 -21.00
C LEU A 152 -12.56 12.31 -20.96
N PHE A 153 -12.09 11.58 -21.97
CA PHE A 153 -10.67 11.30 -22.21
C PHE A 153 -10.15 12.08 -23.41
N GLU A 154 -9.20 12.98 -23.18
CA GLU A 154 -8.65 13.89 -24.19
C GLU A 154 -7.15 14.12 -24.02
N GLU A 155 -6.52 14.72 -25.03
CA GLU A 155 -5.07 15.01 -25.03
C GLU A 155 -4.78 16.45 -24.62
N ILE A 156 -3.84 16.62 -23.69
CA ILE A 156 -3.24 17.90 -23.36
C ILE A 156 -2.11 18.18 -24.36
N SER A 157 -2.25 19.26 -25.12
CA SER A 157 -1.20 19.70 -26.05
C SER A 157 0.06 20.11 -25.27
N LEU A 158 1.14 19.33 -25.46
CA LEU A 158 2.44 19.59 -24.86
C LEU A 158 3.40 20.27 -25.84
N ARG A 159 4.22 21.17 -25.34
CA ARG A 159 5.32 21.82 -26.08
C ARG A 159 6.66 21.61 -25.37
N ALA A 160 7.70 21.26 -26.13
CA ALA A 160 9.06 21.23 -25.62
C ALA A 160 9.51 22.67 -25.34
N THR A 161 9.74 23.03 -24.09
CA THR A 161 9.96 24.44 -23.68
C THR A 161 11.34 24.69 -23.12
N THR A 162 11.98 23.69 -22.52
CA THR A 162 13.26 23.89 -21.84
C THR A 162 14.15 22.67 -21.98
N VAL A 163 15.45 22.92 -22.15
CA VAL A 163 16.51 21.93 -22.03
C VAL A 163 17.48 22.40 -20.95
N TRP A 164 17.76 21.55 -19.97
CA TRP A 164 18.81 21.77 -18.99
C TRP A 164 19.99 20.88 -19.33
N PHE A 165 21.18 21.45 -19.38
CA PHE A 165 22.41 20.72 -19.58
C PHE A 165 23.15 20.58 -18.26
N PHE A 166 23.66 19.37 -18.00
CA PHE A 166 24.58 19.05 -16.91
C PHE A 166 25.89 18.55 -17.53
N PRO A 167 26.73 19.44 -18.09
CA PRO A 167 27.82 19.03 -18.99
C PRO A 167 28.82 18.08 -18.33
N HIS A 168 29.16 18.36 -17.06
CA HIS A 168 30.05 17.54 -16.23
C HIS A 168 29.53 16.13 -15.88
N LEU A 169 28.22 15.89 -16.02
CA LEU A 169 27.58 14.58 -15.85
C LEU A 169 27.23 13.93 -17.18
N GLU A 170 27.46 14.63 -18.30
CA GLU A 170 27.04 14.20 -19.64
C GLU A 170 25.53 13.94 -19.76
N GLN A 171 24.73 14.69 -19.00
CA GLN A 171 23.29 14.54 -18.93
C GLN A 171 22.57 15.80 -19.43
N MET A 172 21.35 15.62 -19.92
CA MET A 172 20.42 16.71 -20.19
C MET A 172 19.01 16.33 -19.73
N VAL A 173 18.22 17.32 -19.34
CA VAL A 173 16.80 17.17 -19.01
C VAL A 173 16.00 17.99 -20.00
N LEU A 174 15.05 17.36 -20.69
CA LEU A 174 14.10 18.02 -21.58
C LEU A 174 12.76 18.14 -20.88
N LEU A 175 12.20 19.36 -20.89
CA LEU A 175 10.92 19.65 -20.26
C LEU A 175 9.89 19.99 -21.33
N TRP A 176 8.77 19.27 -21.26
CA TRP A 176 7.56 19.59 -21.98
C TRP A 176 6.54 20.20 -21.04
N GLN A 177 5.87 21.24 -21.50
CA GLN A 177 4.83 21.93 -20.74
C GLN A 177 3.54 21.95 -21.55
N GLY A 178 2.43 21.69 -20.87
CA GLY A 178 1.09 21.88 -21.41
C GLY A 178 0.21 22.52 -20.34
N ASN A 179 -0.90 23.09 -20.77
CA ASN A 179 -1.94 23.57 -19.88
C ASN A 179 -3.29 23.15 -20.46
N THR A 180 -4.23 22.90 -19.57
CA THR A 180 -5.63 22.65 -19.90
C THR A 180 -6.47 23.35 -18.86
N ARG A 181 -7.67 23.79 -19.25
CA ARG A 181 -8.63 24.36 -18.29
C ARG A 181 -9.27 23.21 -17.53
N ILE A 182 -9.34 23.34 -16.21
CA ILE A 182 -10.07 22.43 -15.32
C ILE A 182 -11.39 23.09 -14.90
N ASN A 183 -12.39 22.29 -14.55
CA ASN A 183 -13.70 22.82 -14.18
C ASN A 183 -13.71 23.28 -12.71
N GLU A 184 -12.88 22.68 -11.87
CA GLU A 184 -12.82 22.98 -10.45
C GLU A 184 -11.41 23.45 -10.05
N ASP A 185 -11.32 24.43 -9.15
CA ASP A 185 -10.06 25.06 -8.71
C ASP A 185 -9.10 24.12 -7.94
N ASP A 186 -9.64 23.04 -7.39
CA ASP A 186 -8.90 21.93 -6.75
C ASP A 186 -8.65 20.75 -7.71
N ALA A 187 -9.04 20.89 -8.99
CA ALA A 187 -8.94 19.86 -10.02
C ALA A 187 -9.67 18.54 -9.67
N ALA A 188 -10.70 18.54 -8.82
CA ALA A 188 -11.39 17.29 -8.47
C ALA A 188 -12.18 16.69 -9.64
N ASP A 189 -12.42 17.46 -10.71
CA ASP A 189 -12.91 16.94 -11.99
C ASP A 189 -11.89 16.03 -12.69
N VAL A 190 -10.60 16.15 -12.37
CA VAL A 190 -9.51 15.38 -12.98
C VAL A 190 -9.34 14.04 -12.28
N LEU A 191 -9.76 12.96 -12.95
CA LEU A 191 -9.69 11.60 -12.42
C LEU A 191 -8.28 10.99 -12.58
N GLN A 192 -7.68 11.14 -13.77
CA GLN A 192 -6.34 10.63 -14.07
C GLN A 192 -5.59 11.52 -15.06
N LEU A 193 -4.26 11.54 -14.92
CA LEU A 193 -3.32 12.06 -15.92
C LEU A 193 -2.38 10.93 -16.36
N MET A 194 -2.20 10.80 -17.67
CA MET A 194 -1.34 9.76 -18.26
C MET A 194 -0.32 10.39 -19.22
N PRO A 195 0.91 10.66 -18.75
CA PRO A 195 1.99 11.10 -19.60
C PRO A 195 2.53 9.94 -20.46
N ALA A 196 3.00 10.27 -21.66
CA ALA A 196 3.61 9.34 -22.60
C ALA A 196 4.72 10.04 -23.40
N LEU A 197 5.60 9.24 -23.99
CA LEU A 197 6.66 9.70 -24.88
C LEU A 197 6.55 8.94 -26.21
N GLU A 198 6.73 9.64 -27.31
CA GLU A 198 6.79 9.04 -28.64
C GLU A 198 8.04 9.52 -29.37
N LYS A 199 8.46 8.74 -30.36
CA LYS A 199 9.35 9.25 -31.41
C LYS A 199 8.53 9.96 -32.46
N ARG A 200 9.02 11.12 -32.87
CA ARG A 200 8.39 11.85 -33.95
C ARG A 200 8.47 11.04 -35.26
N GLY A 201 7.33 10.86 -35.91
CA GLY A 201 7.17 10.05 -37.13
C GLY A 201 6.45 8.72 -36.93
N SER A 202 6.18 8.31 -35.68
CA SER A 202 5.42 7.11 -35.35
C SER A 202 4.33 7.40 -34.29
N PRO A 203 3.37 8.30 -34.58
CA PRO A 203 2.35 8.68 -33.60
C PRO A 203 1.38 7.53 -33.34
N ARG A 204 1.07 7.26 -32.07
CA ARG A 204 0.01 6.31 -31.68
C ARG A 204 -1.33 7.05 -31.63
N SER A 205 -2.43 6.34 -31.81
CA SER A 205 -3.76 6.97 -31.78
C SER A 205 -4.18 7.32 -30.34
N VAL A 206 -5.09 8.28 -30.16
CA VAL A 206 -5.68 8.54 -28.83
C VAL A 206 -6.40 7.30 -28.28
N ASN A 207 -7.00 6.48 -29.15
CA ASN A 207 -7.65 5.23 -28.77
C ASN A 207 -6.67 4.19 -28.20
N HIS A 208 -5.42 4.15 -28.67
CA HIS A 208 -4.37 3.32 -28.07
C HIS A 208 -4.21 3.68 -26.59
N TYR A 209 -4.03 4.97 -26.29
CA TYR A 209 -3.84 5.45 -24.93
C TYR A 209 -5.08 5.28 -24.06
N ARG A 210 -6.28 5.47 -24.61
CA ARG A 210 -7.52 5.16 -23.90
C ARG A 210 -7.56 3.70 -23.46
N LYS A 211 -7.18 2.76 -24.34
CA LYS A 211 -7.11 1.33 -24.02
C LYS A 211 -6.09 1.05 -22.90
N VAL A 212 -4.89 1.63 -22.99
CA VAL A 212 -3.84 1.48 -21.97
C VAL A 212 -4.33 1.96 -20.61
N LEU A 213 -5.00 3.12 -20.55
CA LEU A 213 -5.57 3.63 -19.31
C LEU A 213 -6.63 2.67 -18.75
N THR A 214 -7.55 2.20 -19.58
CA THR A 214 -8.58 1.22 -19.15
C THR A 214 -7.96 -0.05 -18.59
N GLN A 215 -6.93 -0.61 -19.23
CA GLN A 215 -6.23 -1.80 -18.73
C GLN A 215 -5.54 -1.55 -17.39
N ARG A 216 -4.93 -0.38 -17.20
CA ARG A 216 -4.25 -0.02 -15.94
C ARG A 216 -5.22 0.32 -14.80
N LEU A 217 -6.46 0.73 -15.12
CA LEU A 217 -7.52 0.98 -14.13
C LEU A 217 -8.31 -0.28 -13.75
N ASP A 218 -8.07 -1.41 -14.39
CA ASP A 218 -8.71 -2.67 -14.07
C ASP A 218 -8.38 -3.08 -12.61
N LYS A 219 -9.42 -3.41 -11.82
CA LYS A 219 -9.26 -3.68 -10.38
C LYS A 219 -8.47 -4.96 -10.10
N GLU A 220 -8.51 -5.93 -11.01
CA GLU A 220 -7.89 -7.24 -10.81
C GLU A 220 -6.48 -7.27 -11.43
N ASN A 221 -6.34 -6.77 -12.65
CA ASN A 221 -5.13 -6.91 -13.45
C ASN A 221 -4.35 -5.59 -13.66
N GLY A 222 -4.85 -4.45 -13.21
CA GLY A 222 -4.24 -3.14 -13.47
C GLY A 222 -2.79 -3.02 -13.00
N ALA A 223 -2.44 -3.68 -11.88
CA ALA A 223 -1.08 -3.76 -11.38
C ALA A 223 -0.12 -4.45 -12.37
N LEU A 224 -0.59 -5.45 -13.12
CA LEU A 224 0.22 -6.16 -14.13
C LEU A 224 0.52 -5.26 -15.32
N PHE A 225 -0.49 -4.53 -15.81
CA PHE A 225 -0.32 -3.58 -16.92
C PHE A 225 0.53 -2.36 -16.56
N SER A 226 0.75 -2.10 -15.27
CA SER A 226 1.61 -1.02 -14.79
C SER A 226 3.09 -1.26 -15.09
N PHE A 227 3.52 -2.51 -15.29
CA PHE A 227 4.91 -2.85 -15.65
C PHE A 227 5.20 -2.74 -17.16
N ARG A 228 4.18 -2.50 -17.98
CA ARG A 228 4.31 -2.44 -19.44
C ARG A 228 4.56 -1.02 -19.93
N GLU A 229 5.80 -0.56 -19.77
CA GLU A 229 6.19 0.82 -20.12
C GLU A 229 6.29 1.09 -21.63
N LYS A 230 6.52 0.04 -22.45
CA LYS A 230 6.55 0.15 -23.93
C LYS A 230 5.29 0.73 -24.55
N ASP A 231 4.16 0.62 -23.85
CA ASP A 231 2.86 1.15 -24.28
C ASP A 231 2.77 2.67 -24.11
N LEU A 232 3.62 3.26 -23.26
CA LEU A 232 3.71 4.70 -22.98
C LEU A 232 4.98 5.34 -23.53
N ILE A 233 6.10 4.61 -23.60
CA ILE A 233 7.43 5.13 -23.93
C ILE A 233 8.12 4.18 -24.93
N PRO A 234 8.94 4.64 -25.91
CA PRO A 234 9.66 3.77 -26.82
C PRO A 234 10.84 3.08 -26.13
N ASP A 235 11.02 1.77 -26.34
CA ASP A 235 12.01 0.93 -25.63
C ASP A 235 13.44 1.47 -25.66
N ASP A 236 13.88 2.02 -26.80
CA ASP A 236 15.25 2.51 -26.96
C ASP A 236 15.51 3.84 -26.24
N THR A 237 14.48 4.48 -25.70
CA THR A 237 14.60 5.69 -24.88
C THR A 237 14.73 5.39 -23.39
N ILE A 238 14.46 4.14 -23.01
CA ILE A 238 14.59 3.66 -21.63
C ILE A 238 16.09 3.38 -21.38
N GLY A 239 16.71 4.17 -20.50
CA GLY A 239 18.08 3.93 -20.07
C GLY A 239 18.23 2.61 -19.29
N PRO A 240 19.45 2.24 -18.85
CA PRO A 240 19.62 1.11 -17.94
C PRO A 240 18.87 1.39 -16.63
N TRP A 241 17.70 0.77 -16.47
CA TRP A 241 16.85 0.80 -15.28
C TRP A 241 16.91 -0.57 -14.59
N ILE A 242 16.36 -0.68 -13.38
CA ILE A 242 16.39 -1.90 -12.55
C ILE A 242 15.98 -3.16 -13.36
N ASP A 243 15.05 -3.02 -14.31
CA ASP A 243 14.53 -4.11 -15.15
C ASP A 243 15.51 -4.63 -16.21
N ASN A 244 16.42 -3.79 -16.71
CA ASN A 244 17.42 -4.18 -17.72
C ASN A 244 18.74 -4.68 -17.08
N GLN A 245 18.85 -4.62 -15.74
CA GLN A 245 20.02 -5.06 -14.97
C GLN A 245 19.66 -6.06 -13.87
N ILE A 246 18.54 -6.79 -13.98
CA ILE A 246 18.49 -8.09 -13.31
C ILE A 246 19.46 -8.99 -14.07
N GLU A 247 20.75 -8.92 -13.73
CA GLU A 247 21.60 -10.10 -13.85
C GLU A 247 20.84 -11.18 -13.09
N GLN A 248 20.17 -12.07 -13.82
CA GLN A 248 19.66 -13.30 -13.26
C GLN A 248 20.88 -13.99 -12.67
N THR A 249 21.11 -13.77 -11.37
CA THR A 249 22.23 -14.37 -10.69
C THR A 249 21.97 -15.87 -10.81
N PRO A 250 22.84 -16.65 -11.47
CA PRO A 250 22.60 -18.07 -11.66
C PRO A 250 22.44 -18.66 -10.26
N SER A 251 21.23 -19.09 -9.94
CA SER A 251 20.94 -19.65 -8.64
C SER A 251 21.58 -21.02 -8.62
N PRO A 252 22.61 -21.27 -7.80
CA PRO A 252 23.26 -22.57 -7.77
C PRO A 252 22.27 -23.67 -7.35
N MET A 253 21.20 -23.30 -6.65
CA MET A 253 20.11 -24.21 -6.30
C MET A 253 19.28 -24.62 -7.52
N ARG A 254 19.02 -23.68 -8.45
CA ARG A 254 18.24 -23.90 -9.68
C ARG A 254 19.02 -24.78 -10.67
N ASP A 255 20.31 -24.48 -10.87
CA ASP A 255 21.22 -25.29 -11.69
C ASP A 255 21.39 -26.70 -11.10
N ASN A 256 21.51 -26.82 -9.77
CA ASN A 256 21.58 -28.11 -9.11
C ASN A 256 20.26 -28.91 -9.21
N MET A 257 19.11 -28.25 -9.15
CA MET A 257 17.81 -28.89 -9.37
C MET A 257 17.66 -29.39 -10.81
N GLN A 258 18.01 -28.59 -11.82
CA GLN A 258 17.97 -28.99 -13.23
C GLN A 258 18.97 -30.12 -13.52
N THR A 259 20.21 -30.03 -13.04
CA THR A 259 21.23 -31.08 -13.21
C THR A 259 20.79 -32.39 -12.57
N ARG A 260 20.16 -32.32 -11.38
CA ARG A 260 19.63 -33.50 -10.69
C ARG A 260 18.40 -34.08 -11.39
N ALA A 261 17.49 -33.24 -11.89
CA ALA A 261 16.33 -33.68 -12.67
C ALA A 261 16.78 -34.40 -13.95
N LYS A 262 17.78 -33.87 -14.64
CA LYS A 262 18.38 -34.48 -15.83
C LYS A 262 19.02 -35.84 -15.51
N LEU A 263 19.83 -35.92 -14.44
CA LEU A 263 20.46 -37.17 -13.99
C LEU A 263 19.42 -38.23 -13.60
N LEU A 264 18.35 -37.84 -12.89
CA LEU A 264 17.26 -38.75 -12.51
C LEU A 264 16.48 -39.26 -13.74
N ARG A 265 16.28 -38.42 -14.75
CA ARG A 265 15.65 -38.81 -16.02
C ARG A 265 16.53 -39.76 -16.83
N GLU A 266 17.85 -39.53 -16.89
CA GLU A 266 18.79 -40.45 -17.53
C GLU A 266 18.85 -41.81 -16.82
N GLN A 267 18.82 -41.81 -15.48
CA GLN A 267 18.72 -43.05 -14.70
C GLN A 267 17.38 -43.77 -14.90
N HIS A 268 16.28 -43.02 -15.01
CA HIS A 268 14.97 -43.60 -15.33
C HIS A 268 14.91 -44.15 -16.76
N ARG A 269 15.48 -43.44 -17.74
CA ARG A 269 15.60 -43.88 -19.14
C ARG A 269 16.40 -45.18 -19.21
N ALA A 270 17.57 -45.25 -18.58
CA ALA A 270 18.38 -46.46 -18.51
C ALA A 270 17.64 -47.63 -17.84
N ARG A 271 16.78 -47.36 -16.86
CA ARG A 271 15.93 -48.37 -16.21
C ARG A 271 14.82 -48.90 -17.12
N ILE A 272 14.18 -48.01 -17.89
CA ILE A 272 13.10 -48.38 -18.82
C ILE A 272 13.66 -49.15 -20.02
N GLU A 273 14.80 -48.72 -20.56
CA GLU A 273 15.56 -49.44 -21.60
C GLU A 273 15.98 -50.83 -21.15
N ALA A 274 16.45 -50.97 -19.90
CA ALA A 274 16.80 -52.27 -19.31
C ALA A 274 15.59 -53.19 -19.10
N SER A 275 14.36 -52.65 -19.10
CA SER A 275 13.11 -53.40 -18.95
C SER A 275 12.34 -53.63 -20.27
N GLY A 276 12.90 -53.21 -21.41
CA GLY A 276 12.34 -53.48 -22.74
C GLY A 276 11.11 -52.65 -23.13
N GLY A 277 10.86 -51.50 -22.47
CA GLY A 277 9.74 -50.60 -22.80
C GLY A 277 10.10 -49.59 -23.89
N ASP A 278 9.16 -49.30 -24.79
CA ASP A 278 9.28 -48.24 -25.81
C ASP A 278 9.11 -46.85 -25.17
N ILE A 279 10.02 -45.94 -25.51
CA ILE A 279 10.28 -44.66 -24.80
C ILE A 279 9.58 -43.48 -25.48
N GLY A 280 8.98 -43.69 -26.65
CA GLY A 280 8.52 -42.63 -27.54
C GLY A 280 7.57 -41.59 -26.94
N ASP A 281 6.68 -41.99 -26.02
CA ASP A 281 5.56 -41.14 -25.59
C ASP A 281 5.56 -40.70 -24.12
N LEU A 282 6.40 -41.29 -23.25
CA LEU A 282 6.28 -41.14 -21.79
C LEU A 282 7.03 -39.95 -21.19
N LEU A 283 7.84 -39.24 -21.97
CA LEU A 283 8.68 -38.14 -21.50
C LEU A 283 8.79 -37.05 -22.56
N ASN A 284 7.67 -36.46 -22.95
CA ASN A 284 7.76 -35.09 -23.48
C ASN A 284 8.25 -34.20 -22.34
N GLU A 285 9.36 -33.51 -22.57
CA GLU A 285 9.80 -32.43 -21.70
C GLU A 285 8.61 -31.46 -21.58
N PRO A 286 8.03 -31.21 -20.40
CA PRO A 286 7.25 -29.99 -20.26
C PRO A 286 8.28 -28.88 -20.47
N ASP A 287 8.16 -28.14 -21.57
CA ASP A 287 8.94 -26.92 -21.79
C ASP A 287 8.79 -26.09 -20.52
N GLU A 288 9.90 -25.89 -19.80
CA GLU A 288 9.92 -24.94 -18.70
C GLU A 288 9.55 -23.60 -19.31
N PRO A 289 8.42 -22.98 -18.92
CA PRO A 289 8.10 -21.66 -19.45
C PRO A 289 9.24 -20.74 -19.03
N GLU A 290 9.97 -20.21 -20.01
CA GLU A 290 10.89 -19.11 -19.77
C GLU A 290 10.12 -18.05 -18.99
N LEU A 291 10.66 -17.62 -17.85
CA LEU A 291 10.05 -16.55 -17.08
C LEU A 291 9.88 -15.37 -18.03
N PRO A 292 8.63 -14.93 -18.30
CA PRO A 292 8.42 -13.81 -19.20
C PRO A 292 9.11 -12.59 -18.60
N LYS A 293 9.53 -11.67 -19.46
CA LYS A 293 9.94 -10.37 -18.97
C LYS A 293 8.74 -9.71 -18.26
N LEU A 294 9.01 -8.82 -17.31
CA LEU A 294 7.96 -8.09 -16.58
C LEU A 294 6.92 -7.44 -17.52
N GLU A 295 7.36 -7.03 -18.71
CA GLU A 295 6.55 -6.45 -19.78
C GLU A 295 5.53 -7.40 -20.44
N ASP A 296 5.74 -8.71 -20.36
CA ASP A 296 4.91 -9.75 -20.99
C ASP A 296 4.13 -10.56 -19.91
N LEU A 297 4.17 -10.12 -18.66
CA LEU A 297 3.44 -10.72 -17.55
C LEU A 297 1.92 -10.75 -17.74
N PRO A 298 1.26 -9.70 -18.26
CA PRO A 298 -0.19 -9.75 -18.45
C PRO A 298 -0.62 -10.90 -19.36
N GLU A 299 0.00 -11.04 -20.54
CA GLU A 299 -0.30 -12.13 -21.48
C GLU A 299 0.10 -13.51 -20.92
N PHE A 300 1.17 -13.57 -20.15
CA PHE A 300 1.61 -14.82 -19.53
C PHE A 300 0.63 -15.29 -18.44
N ILE A 301 0.18 -14.38 -17.57
CA ILE A 301 -0.78 -14.68 -16.51
C ILE A 301 -2.13 -15.06 -17.12
N GLU A 302 -2.62 -14.31 -18.11
CA GLU A 302 -3.87 -14.64 -18.82
C GLU A 302 -3.79 -16.04 -19.47
N LYS A 303 -2.64 -16.38 -20.09
CA LYS A 303 -2.42 -17.72 -20.65
C LYS A 303 -2.39 -18.79 -19.56
N MET A 304 -1.73 -18.53 -18.44
CA MET A 304 -1.62 -19.46 -17.30
C MET A 304 -2.97 -19.67 -16.62
N GLU A 305 -3.76 -18.62 -16.44
CA GLU A 305 -5.12 -18.67 -15.90
C GLU A 305 -6.03 -19.45 -16.83
N ARG A 306 -6.00 -19.18 -18.15
CA ARG A 306 -6.77 -19.96 -19.11
C ARG A 306 -6.38 -21.44 -19.11
N GLN A 307 -5.09 -21.74 -19.01
CA GLN A 307 -4.61 -23.12 -18.87
C GLN A 307 -5.04 -23.75 -17.54
N ALA A 308 -5.03 -22.99 -16.44
CA ALA A 308 -5.48 -23.44 -15.13
C ALA A 308 -6.99 -23.67 -15.10
N GLU A 309 -7.79 -22.81 -15.73
CA GLU A 309 -9.24 -22.97 -15.91
C GLU A 309 -9.55 -24.16 -16.83
N GLU A 310 -8.86 -24.31 -17.95
CA GLU A 310 -9.00 -25.48 -18.83
C GLU A 310 -8.62 -26.77 -18.07
N MET A 311 -7.55 -26.76 -17.27
CA MET A 311 -7.17 -27.89 -16.42
C MET A 311 -8.18 -28.15 -15.30
N LYS A 312 -8.72 -27.10 -14.67
CA LYS A 312 -9.71 -27.20 -13.60
C LYS A 312 -11.05 -27.69 -14.14
N ALA A 313 -11.48 -27.20 -15.29
CA ALA A 313 -12.65 -27.69 -16.01
C ALA A 313 -12.45 -29.14 -16.45
N GLN A 314 -11.28 -29.52 -16.96
CA GLN A 314 -10.96 -30.92 -17.25
C GLN A 314 -10.90 -31.78 -15.98
N ALA A 315 -10.42 -31.25 -14.85
CA ALA A 315 -10.36 -31.95 -13.58
C ALA A 315 -11.76 -32.11 -12.96
N GLU A 316 -12.62 -31.09 -13.04
CA GLU A 316 -14.02 -31.13 -12.64
C GLU A 316 -14.84 -32.04 -13.55
N GLN A 317 -14.57 -32.03 -14.85
CA GLN A 317 -15.22 -32.94 -15.79
C GLN A 317 -14.74 -34.38 -15.59
N ARG A 318 -13.44 -34.61 -15.34
CA ARG A 318 -12.94 -35.91 -14.87
C ARG A 318 -13.54 -36.29 -13.53
N LYS A 319 -13.70 -35.35 -12.59
CA LYS A 319 -14.32 -35.58 -11.29
C LYS A 319 -15.78 -35.97 -11.43
N ARG A 320 -16.54 -35.27 -12.29
CA ARG A 320 -17.94 -35.61 -12.65
C ARG A 320 -18.04 -36.92 -13.40
N ASP A 321 -17.10 -37.22 -14.30
CA ASP A 321 -17.03 -38.49 -15.02
C ASP A 321 -16.63 -39.64 -14.09
N ILE A 322 -15.79 -39.38 -13.09
CA ILE A 322 -15.41 -40.32 -12.02
C ILE A 322 -16.59 -40.51 -11.07
N GLU A 323 -17.28 -39.45 -10.64
CA GLU A 323 -18.51 -39.51 -9.81
C GLU A 323 -19.68 -40.18 -10.55
N ALA A 324 -19.74 -40.07 -11.88
CA ALA A 324 -20.73 -40.75 -12.72
C ALA A 324 -20.35 -42.21 -13.02
N ARG A 325 -19.05 -42.54 -13.12
CA ARG A 325 -18.55 -43.92 -13.27
C ARG A 325 -18.46 -44.67 -11.94
N TYR A 326 -18.35 -43.95 -10.84
CA TYR A 326 -18.29 -44.43 -9.46
C TYR A 326 -19.23 -43.53 -8.63
N PRO A 327 -20.55 -43.79 -8.65
CA PRO A 327 -21.46 -43.12 -7.71
C PRO A 327 -20.92 -43.34 -6.30
N GLN A 328 -20.93 -42.28 -5.47
CA GLN A 328 -20.40 -42.32 -4.10
C GLN A 328 -20.87 -43.59 -3.39
N ASN A 329 -19.97 -44.57 -3.31
CA ASN A 329 -20.07 -45.59 -2.29
C ASN A 329 -19.67 -44.88 -1.00
N GLU A 330 -20.64 -44.64 -0.13
CA GLU A 330 -20.35 -44.45 1.28
C GLU A 330 -19.49 -45.63 1.73
N GLY A 331 -18.19 -45.37 1.97
CA GLY A 331 -17.24 -46.34 2.48
C GLY A 331 -16.26 -46.89 1.43
N ASP A 332 -15.28 -46.09 1.03
CA ASP A 332 -14.00 -46.65 0.57
C ASP A 332 -13.05 -46.70 1.78
N GLU A 333 -12.88 -47.89 2.36
CA GLU A 333 -12.02 -48.13 3.54
C GLU A 333 -10.52 -47.87 3.27
N HIS A 334 -10.11 -47.60 2.02
CA HIS A 334 -8.70 -47.58 1.60
C HIS A 334 -8.11 -46.20 1.30
N GLN A 335 -8.87 -45.10 1.45
CA GLN A 335 -8.32 -43.75 1.30
C GLN A 335 -7.46 -43.40 2.52
N PRO A 336 -6.20 -42.98 2.37
CA PRO A 336 -5.33 -42.70 3.51
C PRO A 336 -5.89 -41.54 4.33
N ARG A 337 -6.03 -41.75 5.65
CA ARG A 337 -6.61 -40.79 6.61
C ARG A 337 -5.54 -40.21 7.51
N GLY A 338 -5.69 -38.94 7.87
CA GLY A 338 -4.77 -38.24 8.77
C GLY A 338 -3.28 -38.45 8.41
N PRO A 339 -2.42 -38.85 9.35
CA PRO A 339 -0.96 -38.83 9.14
C PRO A 339 -0.43 -40.00 8.30
N GLU A 340 -1.27 -40.89 7.77
CA GLU A 340 -0.83 -42.04 6.97
C GLU A 340 -0.01 -41.64 5.74
N THR A 341 -0.40 -40.54 5.06
CA THR A 341 0.37 -40.03 3.92
C THR A 341 1.74 -39.50 4.35
N LEU A 342 1.80 -38.82 5.50
CA LEU A 342 3.05 -38.31 6.07
C LEU A 342 4.00 -39.46 6.41
N PHE A 343 3.51 -40.52 7.06
CA PHE A 343 4.33 -41.68 7.41
C PHE A 343 4.86 -42.41 6.19
N ARG A 344 4.03 -42.61 5.15
CA ARG A 344 4.48 -43.21 3.88
C ARG A 344 5.62 -42.40 3.25
N MET A 345 5.50 -41.07 3.21
CA MET A 345 6.54 -40.20 2.67
C MET A 345 7.82 -40.21 3.54
N GLN A 346 7.66 -40.24 4.86
CA GLN A 346 8.79 -40.34 5.80
C GLN A 346 9.54 -41.68 5.67
N GLU A 347 8.82 -42.80 5.47
CA GLU A 347 9.42 -44.10 5.20
C GLU A 347 10.22 -44.10 3.89
N MET A 348 9.68 -43.51 2.82
CA MET A 348 10.41 -43.36 1.55
C MET A 348 11.69 -42.53 1.73
N LEU A 349 11.63 -41.48 2.55
CA LEU A 349 12.78 -40.65 2.90
C LEU A 349 13.83 -41.42 3.71
N GLN A 350 13.40 -42.26 4.66
CA GLN A 350 14.30 -43.12 5.44
C GLN A 350 14.97 -44.19 4.57
N ARG A 351 14.25 -44.80 3.61
CA ARG A 351 14.84 -45.77 2.67
C ARG A 351 15.96 -45.16 1.82
N ASN A 352 15.89 -43.86 1.56
CA ASN A 352 16.90 -43.12 0.79
C ASN A 352 17.96 -42.42 1.66
N LYS A 353 18.01 -42.69 2.97
CA LYS A 353 18.87 -42.01 3.95
C LYS A 353 20.36 -42.05 3.60
N ALA A 354 20.84 -43.14 2.99
CA ALA A 354 22.25 -43.30 2.62
C ALA A 354 22.76 -42.26 1.60
N SER A 355 21.84 -41.57 0.90
CA SER A 355 22.17 -40.58 -0.14
C SER A 355 22.13 -39.11 0.35
N LEU A 356 21.80 -38.86 1.62
CA LEU A 356 21.52 -37.52 2.15
C LEU A 356 22.30 -37.24 3.44
N SER A 357 22.76 -35.99 3.60
CA SER A 357 23.36 -35.54 4.87
C SER A 357 22.31 -35.40 5.97
N GLU A 358 22.71 -35.52 7.24
CA GLU A 358 21.79 -35.39 8.39
C GLU A 358 21.04 -34.06 8.40
N LYS A 359 21.74 -32.96 8.05
CA LYS A 359 21.12 -31.64 7.92
C LYS A 359 20.04 -31.59 6.84
N LYS A 360 20.27 -32.23 5.67
CA LYS A 360 19.28 -32.30 4.59
C LYS A 360 18.10 -33.19 4.97
N LEU A 361 18.33 -34.29 5.68
CA LEU A 361 17.26 -35.17 6.17
C LEU A 361 16.35 -34.46 7.18
N ALA A 362 16.93 -33.66 8.08
CA ALA A 362 16.15 -32.85 9.02
C ALA A 362 15.29 -31.80 8.26
N GLN A 363 15.89 -31.08 7.31
CA GLN A 363 15.17 -30.10 6.47
C GLN A 363 14.02 -30.74 5.68
N MET A 364 14.24 -31.91 5.07
CA MET A 364 13.20 -32.61 4.32
C MET A 364 12.07 -33.14 5.22
N ARG A 365 12.39 -33.59 6.44
CA ARG A 365 11.36 -34.00 7.43
C ARG A 365 10.51 -32.82 7.88
N ASP A 366 11.14 -31.68 8.15
CA ASP A 366 10.44 -30.45 8.52
C ASP A 366 9.56 -29.95 7.36
N ALA A 367 10.05 -30.02 6.13
CA ALA A 367 9.26 -29.67 4.94
C ALA A 367 8.05 -30.61 4.76
N LEU A 368 8.22 -31.93 4.94
CA LEU A 368 7.09 -32.87 4.91
C LEU A 368 6.06 -32.57 6.01
N HIS A 369 6.52 -32.24 7.21
CA HIS A 369 5.64 -31.88 8.31
C HIS A 369 4.83 -30.61 7.98
N GLN A 370 5.49 -29.57 7.44
CA GLN A 370 4.81 -28.36 7.00
C GLN A 370 3.82 -28.61 5.85
N MET A 371 4.18 -29.45 4.89
CA MET A 371 3.26 -29.87 3.82
C MET A 371 2.03 -30.58 4.38
N TYR A 372 2.20 -31.41 5.41
CA TYR A 372 1.08 -32.09 6.05
C TYR A 372 0.17 -31.12 6.81
N LEU A 373 0.72 -30.15 7.54
CA LEU A 373 -0.05 -29.07 8.20
C LEU A 373 -0.99 -28.36 7.21
N LEU A 374 -0.55 -28.18 5.96
CA LEU A 374 -1.31 -27.55 4.88
C LEU A 374 -2.30 -28.49 4.16
N SER A 375 -2.20 -29.82 4.34
CA SER A 375 -2.97 -30.78 3.54
C SER A 375 -4.34 -31.16 4.12
N VAL A 376 -4.71 -30.61 5.28
CA VAL A 376 -5.90 -31.00 6.07
C VAL A 376 -7.19 -30.96 5.26
N ASN A 377 -7.36 -29.95 4.40
CA ASN A 377 -8.56 -29.77 3.58
C ASN A 377 -8.63 -30.72 2.37
N SER A 378 -7.53 -31.43 2.06
CA SER A 378 -7.45 -32.37 0.93
C SER A 378 -7.66 -33.83 1.34
N GLN A 379 -7.79 -34.10 2.64
CA GLN A 379 -7.82 -35.45 3.20
C GLN A 379 -9.06 -35.69 4.08
N PRO A 380 -9.57 -36.93 4.10
CA PRO A 380 -10.60 -37.33 5.06
C PRO A 380 -10.06 -37.25 6.51
N PRO A 381 -10.91 -36.89 7.48
CA PRO A 381 -10.52 -36.72 8.87
C PRO A 381 -9.95 -38.02 9.47
N ALA A 382 -8.96 -37.87 10.34
CA ALA A 382 -8.46 -38.98 11.15
C ALA A 382 -9.54 -39.58 12.07
N LEU A 383 -9.39 -40.87 12.40
CA LEU A 383 -10.33 -41.56 13.29
C LEU A 383 -10.02 -41.26 14.76
N ARG A 384 -11.06 -40.97 15.55
CA ARG A 384 -10.93 -40.89 17.01
C ARG A 384 -10.65 -42.27 17.61
N LEU A 385 -9.74 -42.32 18.57
CA LEU A 385 -9.43 -43.52 19.33
C LEU A 385 -10.62 -43.87 20.23
N LYS A 386 -10.93 -45.16 20.35
CA LYS A 386 -12.03 -45.68 21.19
C LYS A 386 -11.57 -46.90 21.99
N GLY A 387 -12.28 -47.19 23.08
CA GLY A 387 -12.06 -48.38 23.91
C GLY A 387 -10.67 -48.42 24.56
N ASP A 388 -10.07 -49.61 24.60
CA ASP A 388 -8.80 -49.87 25.29
C ASP A 388 -7.64 -49.04 24.73
N LEU A 389 -7.63 -48.76 23.43
CA LEU A 389 -6.55 -47.99 22.79
C LEU A 389 -6.52 -46.54 23.29
N ALA A 390 -7.69 -45.91 23.44
CA ALA A 390 -7.79 -44.57 24.02
C ALA A 390 -7.27 -44.55 25.47
N GLN A 391 -7.62 -45.56 26.28
CA GLN A 391 -7.12 -45.68 27.65
C GLN A 391 -5.61 -45.89 27.72
N ILE A 392 -5.03 -46.69 26.81
CA ILE A 392 -3.58 -46.90 26.73
C ILE A 392 -2.85 -45.60 26.39
N ILE A 393 -3.34 -44.84 25.40
CA ILE A 393 -2.74 -43.55 25.03
C ILE A 393 -2.85 -42.55 26.18
N ARG A 394 -3.99 -42.52 26.87
CA ARG A 394 -4.18 -41.66 28.05
C ARG A 394 -3.21 -42.00 29.19
N GLN A 395 -3.07 -43.27 29.55
CA GLN A 395 -2.10 -43.72 30.56
C GLN A 395 -0.64 -43.48 30.13
N ARG A 396 -0.35 -43.55 28.82
CA ARG A 396 0.97 -43.19 28.30
C ARG A 396 1.22 -41.70 28.48
N ALA A 397 0.23 -40.85 28.21
CA ALA A 397 0.35 -39.41 28.42
C ALA A 397 0.57 -39.05 29.89
N GLU A 398 -0.14 -39.69 30.83
CA GLU A 398 0.10 -39.53 32.27
C GLU A 398 1.55 -39.87 32.67
N ARG A 399 2.10 -40.95 32.11
CA ARG A 399 3.51 -41.32 32.33
C ARG A 399 4.48 -40.32 31.72
N THR A 400 4.21 -39.83 30.51
CA THR A 400 5.03 -38.79 29.86
C THR A 400 5.03 -37.50 30.67
N LEU A 401 3.87 -37.09 31.22
CA LEU A 401 3.77 -35.94 32.11
C LEU A 401 4.61 -36.12 33.37
N ALA A 402 4.54 -37.29 34.01
CA ALA A 402 5.38 -37.61 35.17
C ALA A 402 6.90 -37.58 34.86
N GLN A 403 7.27 -37.66 33.58
CA GLN A 403 8.65 -37.61 33.09
C GLN A 403 9.02 -36.25 32.46
N GLY A 404 8.27 -35.19 32.78
CA GLY A 404 8.57 -33.83 32.32
C GLY A 404 7.78 -33.37 31.09
N GLY A 405 6.78 -34.12 30.65
CA GLY A 405 5.76 -33.64 29.70
C GLY A 405 6.24 -33.43 28.27
N ASN A 406 7.26 -34.15 27.81
CA ASN A 406 7.75 -34.04 26.44
C ASN A 406 6.95 -34.96 25.49
N PHE A 407 6.03 -34.37 24.73
CA PHE A 407 5.25 -35.01 23.68
C PHE A 407 5.76 -34.72 22.27
N SER A 408 6.90 -34.04 22.15
CA SER A 408 7.40 -33.51 20.88
C SER A 408 7.51 -34.58 19.79
N GLY A 409 6.91 -34.31 18.63
CA GLY A 409 6.92 -35.21 17.47
C GLY A 409 6.11 -36.50 17.62
N MET A 410 5.34 -36.67 18.70
CA MET A 410 4.52 -37.86 18.91
C MET A 410 3.28 -37.84 18.02
N ASP A 411 2.81 -39.04 17.66
CA ASP A 411 1.48 -39.23 17.07
C ASP A 411 0.46 -39.51 18.16
N LEU A 412 -0.42 -38.54 18.39
CA LEU A 412 -1.53 -38.55 19.33
C LEU A 412 -2.85 -38.25 18.59
N THR A 413 -2.89 -38.56 17.29
CA THR A 413 -4.06 -38.38 16.43
C THR A 413 -5.27 -39.12 17.01
N GLY A 414 -6.40 -38.42 17.12
CA GLY A 414 -7.64 -38.96 17.65
C GLY A 414 -7.65 -39.26 19.15
N ALA A 415 -6.63 -38.85 19.91
CA ALA A 415 -6.54 -39.12 21.34
C ALA A 415 -7.60 -38.36 22.16
N ASP A 416 -8.06 -38.99 23.24
CA ASP A 416 -8.93 -38.36 24.24
C ASP A 416 -8.11 -37.95 25.46
N PHE A 417 -7.83 -36.65 25.53
CA PHE A 417 -7.17 -36.00 26.65
C PHE A 417 -8.12 -35.15 27.48
N SER A 418 -9.43 -35.25 27.26
CA SER A 418 -10.42 -34.40 27.90
C SER A 418 -10.25 -34.36 29.42
N GLY A 419 -10.27 -33.16 30.01
CA GLY A 419 -10.14 -32.96 31.46
C GLY A 419 -8.74 -33.15 32.05
N MET A 420 -7.70 -33.38 31.24
CA MET A 420 -6.33 -33.59 31.75
C MET A 420 -5.62 -32.30 32.13
N ASP A 421 -4.71 -32.41 33.10
CA ASP A 421 -3.74 -31.38 33.44
C ASP A 421 -2.46 -31.59 32.63
N LEU A 422 -2.24 -30.71 31.66
CA LEU A 422 -1.19 -30.75 30.64
C LEU A 422 -0.35 -29.45 30.66
N ARG A 423 -0.33 -28.75 31.79
CA ARG A 423 0.39 -27.47 31.94
C ARG A 423 1.89 -27.62 31.67
N GLY A 424 2.44 -26.70 30.90
CA GLY A 424 3.87 -26.66 30.55
C GLY A 424 4.34 -27.82 29.66
N ALA A 425 3.44 -28.66 29.16
CA ALA A 425 3.80 -29.78 28.29
C ALA A 425 4.36 -29.28 26.93
N ASP A 426 5.33 -30.01 26.38
CA ASP A 426 5.90 -29.72 25.08
C ASP A 426 5.24 -30.59 24.00
N PHE A 427 4.29 -30.00 23.28
CA PHE A 427 3.60 -30.57 22.13
C PHE A 427 4.22 -30.15 20.79
N SER A 428 5.46 -29.65 20.76
CA SER A 428 6.08 -29.21 19.51
C SER A 428 6.09 -30.31 18.44
N LYS A 429 5.65 -30.00 17.21
CA LYS A 429 5.55 -30.97 16.10
C LYS A 429 4.69 -32.21 16.38
N THR A 430 3.83 -32.18 17.40
CA THR A 430 2.96 -33.30 17.74
C THR A 430 1.78 -33.36 16.79
N LEU A 431 1.35 -34.57 16.45
CA LEU A 431 0.15 -34.81 15.65
C LEU A 431 -1.04 -35.01 16.60
N LEU A 432 -1.97 -34.08 16.61
CA LEU A 432 -3.17 -34.07 17.45
C LEU A 432 -4.46 -33.97 16.60
N GLU A 433 -4.41 -34.32 15.32
CA GLU A 433 -5.59 -34.23 14.45
C GLU A 433 -6.76 -35.03 15.05
N CYS A 434 -7.96 -34.43 15.10
CA CYS A 434 -9.15 -35.03 15.71
C CYS A 434 -9.05 -35.38 17.21
N ALA A 435 -8.05 -34.90 17.94
CA ALA A 435 -7.94 -35.12 19.38
C ALA A 435 -9.00 -34.31 20.16
N ASP A 436 -9.50 -34.88 21.26
CA ASP A 436 -10.35 -34.18 22.23
C ASP A 436 -9.47 -33.63 23.36
N LEU A 437 -9.38 -32.31 23.40
CA LEU A 437 -8.64 -31.51 24.38
C LEU A 437 -9.61 -30.64 25.21
N SER A 438 -10.88 -31.01 25.29
CA SER A 438 -11.91 -30.27 26.03
C SER A 438 -11.69 -30.35 27.55
N HIS A 439 -11.99 -29.29 28.28
CA HIS A 439 -11.81 -29.17 29.73
C HIS A 439 -10.35 -29.34 30.22
N CYS A 440 -9.36 -29.23 29.33
CA CYS A 440 -7.95 -29.39 29.68
C CYS A 440 -7.35 -28.14 30.32
N GLN A 441 -6.33 -28.34 31.16
CA GLN A 441 -5.44 -27.28 31.65
C GLN A 441 -4.14 -27.35 30.86
N LEU A 442 -3.95 -26.48 29.88
CA LEU A 442 -2.82 -26.45 28.96
C LEU A 442 -1.90 -25.23 29.16
N ASP A 443 -2.09 -24.46 30.23
CA ASP A 443 -1.34 -23.23 30.46
C ASP A 443 0.17 -23.42 30.34
N GLY A 444 0.82 -22.57 29.55
CA GLY A 444 2.26 -22.59 29.30
C GLY A 444 2.74 -23.70 28.36
N ALA A 445 1.83 -24.48 27.75
CA ALA A 445 2.21 -25.55 26.83
C ALA A 445 2.78 -25.01 25.51
N ASN A 446 3.73 -25.76 24.94
CA ASN A 446 4.36 -25.42 23.68
C ASN A 446 3.75 -26.23 22.53
N PHE A 447 2.99 -25.59 21.65
CA PHE A 447 2.39 -26.18 20.45
C PHE A 447 3.11 -25.76 19.17
N ASN A 448 4.38 -25.35 19.24
CA ASN A 448 5.13 -24.92 18.07
C ASN A 448 5.09 -26.00 16.98
N SER A 449 4.62 -25.63 15.79
CA SER A 449 4.45 -26.53 14.65
C SER A 449 3.57 -27.75 14.95
N ALA A 450 2.65 -27.72 15.91
CA ALA A 450 1.75 -28.84 16.18
C ALA A 450 0.57 -28.91 15.20
N MET A 451 0.07 -30.11 14.90
CA MET A 451 -1.14 -30.33 14.11
C MET A 451 -2.34 -30.43 15.05
N LEU A 452 -3.11 -29.36 15.20
CA LEU A 452 -4.35 -29.27 16.00
C LEU A 452 -5.60 -29.27 15.11
N ALA A 453 -5.48 -29.71 13.86
CA ALA A 453 -6.60 -29.71 12.93
C ALA A 453 -7.77 -30.57 13.45
N ARG A 454 -8.99 -30.06 13.31
CA ARG A 454 -10.23 -30.74 13.74
C ARG A 454 -10.25 -31.15 15.22
N THR A 455 -9.45 -30.49 16.07
CA THR A 455 -9.46 -30.73 17.52
C THR A 455 -10.70 -30.13 18.17
N GLU A 456 -11.12 -30.73 19.27
CA GLU A 456 -12.12 -30.17 20.18
C GLU A 456 -11.40 -29.52 21.36
N LEU A 457 -11.59 -28.21 21.51
CA LEU A 457 -10.99 -27.37 22.54
C LEU A 457 -12.09 -26.60 23.23
N HIS A 458 -13.05 -27.30 23.84
CA HIS A 458 -14.15 -26.67 24.55
C HIS A 458 -13.81 -26.50 26.03
N HIS A 459 -14.07 -25.31 26.60
CA HIS A 459 -13.86 -25.01 28.03
C HIS A 459 -12.44 -25.29 28.54
N SER A 460 -11.43 -25.14 27.69
CA SER A 460 -10.03 -25.43 28.02
C SER A 460 -9.26 -24.15 28.31
N SER A 461 -8.30 -24.25 29.24
CA SER A 461 -7.35 -23.17 29.52
C SER A 461 -6.09 -23.39 28.70
N LEU A 462 -5.79 -22.49 27.78
CA LEU A 462 -4.62 -22.47 26.91
C LEU A 462 -3.86 -21.15 27.09
N ARG A 463 -3.65 -20.72 28.33
CA ARG A 463 -3.02 -19.43 28.61
C ARG A 463 -1.51 -19.51 28.42
N ASN A 464 -0.91 -18.44 27.89
CA ASN A 464 0.55 -18.34 27.69
C ASN A 464 1.14 -19.51 26.86
N CYS A 465 0.36 -20.05 25.92
CA CYS A 465 0.80 -21.12 25.03
C CYS A 465 1.51 -20.57 23.80
N ASN A 466 2.42 -21.35 23.21
CA ASN A 466 3.05 -21.01 21.94
C ASN A 466 2.42 -21.80 20.79
N PHE A 467 1.74 -21.13 19.86
CA PHE A 467 1.12 -21.71 18.67
C PHE A 467 1.85 -21.34 17.37
N GLU A 468 3.09 -20.89 17.43
CA GLU A 468 3.88 -20.55 16.24
C GLU A 468 3.91 -21.75 15.28
N ARG A 469 3.51 -21.52 14.02
CA ARG A 469 3.41 -22.52 12.94
C ARG A 469 2.49 -23.71 13.21
N ALA A 470 1.65 -23.65 14.24
CA ALA A 470 0.63 -24.68 14.47
C ALA A 470 -0.48 -24.60 13.40
N SER A 471 -1.24 -25.67 13.23
CA SER A 471 -2.45 -25.68 12.40
C SER A 471 -3.68 -25.98 13.23
N PHE A 472 -4.61 -25.04 13.30
CA PHE A 472 -5.94 -25.19 13.89
C PHE A 472 -7.01 -25.46 12.83
N ALA A 473 -6.64 -25.81 11.60
CA ALA A 473 -7.62 -25.95 10.52
C ALA A 473 -8.82 -26.80 10.94
N LEU A 474 -10.04 -26.28 10.80
CA LEU A 474 -11.29 -26.94 11.20
C LEU A 474 -11.43 -27.26 12.71
N ALA A 475 -10.59 -26.71 13.58
CA ALA A 475 -10.70 -26.90 15.02
C ALA A 475 -11.93 -26.15 15.58
N GLN A 476 -12.48 -26.70 16.66
CA GLN A 476 -13.64 -26.14 17.34
C GLN A 476 -13.26 -25.70 18.74
N CYS A 477 -13.29 -24.39 18.97
CA CYS A 477 -12.95 -23.77 20.22
C CYS A 477 -14.18 -23.04 20.76
N CYS A 478 -14.75 -23.53 21.86
CA CYS A 478 -15.90 -22.89 22.50
C CYS A 478 -15.60 -22.61 23.96
N GLN A 479 -15.79 -21.36 24.40
CA GLN A 479 -15.58 -20.94 25.79
C GLN A 479 -14.17 -21.26 26.32
N SER A 480 -13.17 -21.24 25.45
CA SER A 480 -11.77 -21.51 25.79
C SER A 480 -10.96 -20.24 25.97
N ASP A 481 -9.91 -20.34 26.77
CA ASP A 481 -9.09 -19.20 27.19
C ASP A 481 -7.68 -19.30 26.62
N PHE A 482 -7.36 -18.44 25.67
CA PHE A 482 -6.07 -18.30 25.00
C PHE A 482 -5.29 -17.08 25.50
N SER A 483 -5.59 -16.57 26.70
CA SER A 483 -4.99 -15.33 27.19
C SER A 483 -3.46 -15.42 27.30
N GLY A 484 -2.73 -14.41 26.83
CA GLY A 484 -1.27 -14.36 26.82
C GLY A 484 -0.59 -15.28 25.80
N SER A 485 -1.35 -16.00 24.97
CA SER A 485 -0.79 -16.94 24.00
C SER A 485 -0.22 -16.26 22.76
N TYR A 486 0.73 -16.93 22.11
CA TYR A 486 1.46 -16.42 20.95
C TYR A 486 1.07 -17.16 19.67
N PHE A 487 0.64 -16.42 18.66
CA PHE A 487 0.26 -16.91 17.34
C PHE A 487 1.11 -16.22 16.28
N LYS A 488 1.87 -17.00 15.51
CA LYS A 488 2.67 -16.54 14.38
C LYS A 488 2.77 -17.64 13.34
N ASP A 489 2.57 -17.31 12.06
CA ASP A 489 2.50 -18.29 10.98
C ASP A 489 1.49 -19.44 11.26
N THR A 490 0.49 -19.19 12.11
CA THR A 490 -0.48 -20.20 12.55
C THR A 490 -1.61 -20.30 11.53
N GLN A 491 -2.00 -21.52 11.15
CA GLN A 491 -3.09 -21.74 10.21
C GLN A 491 -4.42 -21.79 10.96
N LEU A 492 -5.38 -20.94 10.58
CA LEU A 492 -6.68 -20.78 11.25
C LEU A 492 -7.86 -20.94 10.28
N GLN A 493 -7.63 -21.50 9.09
CA GLN A 493 -8.67 -21.69 8.08
C GLN A 493 -9.79 -22.57 8.63
N GLU A 494 -11.04 -22.14 8.44
CA GLU A 494 -12.23 -22.86 8.90
C GLU A 494 -12.25 -23.15 10.42
N THR A 495 -11.49 -22.40 11.21
CA THR A 495 -11.50 -22.54 12.66
C THR A 495 -12.69 -21.81 13.26
N LEU A 496 -13.37 -22.46 14.20
CA LEU A 496 -14.46 -21.85 14.96
C LEU A 496 -13.96 -21.41 16.34
N PHE A 497 -14.05 -20.11 16.61
CA PHE A 497 -13.86 -19.51 17.93
C PHE A 497 -15.17 -18.91 18.40
N ASP A 498 -15.85 -19.60 19.32
CA ASP A 498 -17.08 -19.11 19.94
C ASP A 498 -16.85 -18.79 21.42
N ASN A 499 -17.18 -17.57 21.83
CA ASN A 499 -17.07 -17.11 23.22
C ASN A 499 -15.66 -17.32 23.82
N CYS A 500 -14.62 -17.30 22.97
CA CYS A 500 -13.24 -17.48 23.40
C CYS A 500 -12.60 -16.17 23.87
N THR A 501 -11.62 -16.29 24.77
CA THR A 501 -10.86 -15.15 25.31
C THR A 501 -9.42 -15.18 24.82
N PHE A 502 -8.93 -14.06 24.28
CA PHE A 502 -7.59 -13.83 23.76
C PHE A 502 -6.93 -12.63 24.44
N ASN A 503 -7.26 -12.38 25.70
CA ASN A 503 -6.76 -11.21 26.41
C ASN A 503 -5.23 -11.28 26.51
N GLU A 504 -4.55 -10.18 26.21
CA GLU A 504 -3.07 -10.11 26.24
C GLU A 504 -2.37 -11.11 25.27
N ALA A 505 -3.13 -11.78 24.39
CA ALA A 505 -2.57 -12.65 23.37
C ALA A 505 -1.87 -11.83 22.29
N THR A 506 -0.91 -12.45 21.61
CA THR A 506 -0.15 -11.83 20.53
C THR A 506 -0.37 -12.56 19.23
N PHE A 507 -0.79 -11.84 18.19
CA PHE A 507 -0.96 -12.31 16.83
C PHE A 507 0.00 -11.57 15.91
N CYS A 508 0.84 -12.31 15.17
CA CYS A 508 1.81 -11.74 14.25
C CYS A 508 1.70 -12.40 12.88
N GLU A 509 1.58 -11.59 11.83
CA GLU A 509 1.70 -12.04 10.44
C GLU A 509 0.65 -13.11 10.07
N LEU A 510 -0.60 -12.92 10.51
CA LEU A 510 -1.68 -13.87 10.27
C LEU A 510 -2.67 -13.37 9.22
N LEU A 511 -3.14 -14.31 8.40
CA LEU A 511 -4.27 -14.12 7.50
C LEU A 511 -5.47 -14.90 8.05
N PHE A 512 -6.51 -14.17 8.44
CA PHE A 512 -7.80 -14.72 8.80
C PHE A 512 -8.69 -14.71 7.57
N ARG A 513 -9.00 -15.91 7.08
CA ARG A 513 -9.93 -16.15 5.98
C ARG A 513 -10.72 -17.40 6.32
N GLU A 514 -12.03 -17.36 6.09
CA GLU A 514 -12.93 -18.46 6.45
C GLU A 514 -12.79 -18.84 7.94
N THR A 515 -12.46 -17.88 8.82
CA THR A 515 -12.34 -18.11 10.27
C THR A 515 -13.53 -17.46 10.97
N TRP A 516 -14.18 -18.17 11.88
CA TRP A 516 -15.36 -17.66 12.57
C TRP A 516 -14.99 -17.19 13.98
N PHE A 517 -15.26 -15.93 14.28
CA PHE A 517 -15.17 -15.37 15.62
C PHE A 517 -16.55 -14.89 16.05
N THR A 518 -17.10 -15.48 17.11
CA THR A 518 -18.37 -15.03 17.70
C THR A 518 -18.16 -14.67 19.17
N GLN A 519 -18.47 -13.42 19.52
CA GLN A 519 -18.41 -12.94 20.91
C GLN A 519 -17.02 -13.14 21.58
N CYS A 520 -15.96 -13.01 20.77
CA CYS A 520 -14.59 -13.17 21.26
C CYS A 520 -14.03 -11.87 21.84
N ARG A 521 -13.17 -12.01 22.86
CA ARG A 521 -12.50 -10.89 23.54
C ARG A 521 -11.01 -10.90 23.26
N PHE A 522 -10.49 -9.74 22.89
CA PHE A 522 -9.10 -9.45 22.57
C PHE A 522 -8.55 -8.31 23.44
N GLN A 523 -9.01 -8.21 24.69
CA GLN A 523 -8.65 -7.08 25.55
C GLN A 523 -7.14 -7.05 25.80
N ARG A 524 -6.50 -5.90 25.60
CA ARG A 524 -5.03 -5.74 25.69
C ARG A 524 -4.22 -6.69 24.77
N ALA A 525 -4.85 -7.29 23.76
CA ALA A 525 -4.14 -8.13 22.81
C ALA A 525 -3.22 -7.29 21.91
N ILE A 526 -2.19 -7.92 21.34
CA ILE A 526 -1.28 -7.31 20.37
C ILE A 526 -1.49 -7.98 19.02
N LEU A 527 -1.89 -7.21 18.02
CA LEU A 527 -2.03 -7.68 16.64
C LEU A 527 -1.05 -6.90 15.77
N GLN A 528 -0.16 -7.61 15.09
CA GLN A 528 0.85 -7.03 14.20
C GLN A 528 0.77 -7.67 12.83
N ALA A 529 0.63 -6.85 11.79
CA ALA A 529 0.58 -7.31 10.41
C ALA A 529 -0.47 -8.41 10.16
N CYS A 530 -1.64 -8.27 10.79
CA CYS A 530 -2.75 -9.21 10.63
C CYS A 530 -3.71 -8.74 9.55
N VAL A 531 -4.30 -9.68 8.79
CA VAL A 531 -5.28 -9.38 7.75
C VAL A 531 -6.55 -10.17 8.02
N PHE A 532 -7.67 -9.47 8.21
CA PHE A 532 -9.01 -10.04 8.28
C PHE A 532 -9.68 -9.84 6.94
N MET A 533 -10.08 -10.94 6.28
CA MET A 533 -10.57 -10.89 4.91
C MET A 533 -11.87 -11.68 4.76
N GLU A 534 -12.91 -11.01 4.26
CA GLU A 534 -14.22 -11.62 3.96
C GLU A 534 -14.86 -12.28 5.19
N LEU A 535 -14.79 -11.60 6.34
CA LEU A 535 -15.28 -12.14 7.63
C LEU A 535 -16.45 -11.33 8.18
N ASP A 536 -17.35 -12.04 8.86
CA ASP A 536 -18.36 -11.45 9.75
C ASP A 536 -17.87 -11.57 11.20
N LEU A 537 -17.69 -10.44 11.87
CA LEU A 537 -17.00 -10.32 13.15
C LEU A 537 -17.88 -9.58 14.18
N PRO A 538 -19.04 -10.15 14.57
CA PRO A 538 -20.01 -9.47 15.41
C PRO A 538 -19.53 -9.35 16.86
N GLY A 539 -19.54 -8.12 17.39
CA GLY A 539 -19.32 -7.86 18.81
C GLY A 539 -17.94 -8.27 19.33
N LEU A 540 -16.89 -8.11 18.51
CA LEU A 540 -15.52 -8.30 18.97
C LEU A 540 -15.10 -7.18 19.92
N ASP A 541 -14.37 -7.56 20.98
CA ASP A 541 -13.88 -6.63 21.98
C ASP A 541 -12.35 -6.50 21.94
N PHE A 542 -11.86 -5.42 21.35
CA PHE A 542 -10.47 -4.99 21.28
C PHE A 542 -10.14 -3.89 22.31
N THR A 543 -10.85 -3.82 23.44
CA THR A 543 -10.58 -2.81 24.47
C THR A 543 -9.12 -2.84 24.92
N GLU A 544 -8.44 -1.68 24.91
CA GLU A 544 -7.01 -1.51 25.22
C GLU A 544 -6.04 -2.33 24.34
N ALA A 545 -6.50 -2.91 23.24
CA ALA A 545 -5.65 -3.68 22.33
C ALA A 545 -4.70 -2.77 21.53
N LYS A 546 -3.60 -3.36 21.06
CA LYS A 546 -2.61 -2.70 20.19
C LYS A 546 -2.62 -3.36 18.83
N LEU A 547 -3.12 -2.66 17.81
CA LEU A 547 -3.12 -3.13 16.44
C LEU A 547 -2.13 -2.29 15.63
N SER A 548 -1.18 -2.95 14.98
CA SER A 548 -0.21 -2.31 14.11
C SER A 548 -0.24 -2.97 12.73
N LYS A 549 -0.37 -2.17 11.68
CA LYS A 549 -0.43 -2.65 10.28
C LYS A 549 -1.50 -3.74 10.08
N THR A 550 -2.60 -3.63 10.81
CA THR A 550 -3.69 -4.61 10.74
C THR A 550 -4.77 -4.10 9.80
N THR A 551 -5.21 -4.96 8.88
CA THR A 551 -6.12 -4.61 7.79
C THR A 551 -7.39 -5.43 7.86
N PHE A 552 -8.53 -4.77 7.69
CA PHE A 552 -9.84 -5.39 7.49
C PHE A 552 -10.25 -5.17 6.03
N ILE A 553 -10.55 -6.26 5.33
CA ILE A 553 -10.92 -6.28 3.90
C ILE A 553 -12.25 -6.99 3.75
N LYS A 554 -13.22 -6.36 3.09
CA LYS A 554 -14.54 -6.97 2.80
C LYS A 554 -15.21 -7.60 4.02
N SER A 555 -15.03 -7.01 5.18
CA SER A 555 -15.45 -7.59 6.45
C SER A 555 -16.60 -6.79 7.08
N THR A 556 -17.24 -7.38 8.08
CA THR A 556 -18.27 -6.73 8.89
C THR A 556 -17.83 -6.72 10.35
N LEU A 557 -17.78 -5.55 10.96
CA LEU A 557 -17.35 -5.27 12.33
C LEU A 557 -18.45 -4.52 13.09
N GLU A 558 -19.72 -4.83 12.81
CA GLU A 558 -20.85 -4.18 13.45
C GLU A 558 -20.72 -4.28 14.98
N GLN A 559 -20.80 -3.12 15.64
CA GLN A 559 -20.72 -2.99 17.10
C GLN A 559 -19.41 -3.53 17.71
N ALA A 560 -18.34 -3.63 16.93
CA ALA A 560 -17.02 -3.95 17.47
C ALA A 560 -16.55 -2.85 18.44
N VAL A 561 -15.83 -3.25 19.49
CA VAL A 561 -15.37 -2.37 20.56
C VAL A 561 -13.87 -2.20 20.46
N PHE A 562 -13.40 -0.97 20.33
CA PHE A 562 -11.99 -0.56 20.24
C PHE A 562 -11.66 0.51 21.30
N ASN A 563 -12.41 0.51 22.41
CA ASN A 563 -12.24 1.52 23.45
C ASN A 563 -10.81 1.50 23.99
N HIS A 564 -10.17 2.67 24.05
CA HIS A 564 -8.77 2.83 24.46
C HIS A 564 -7.75 2.01 23.66
N ALA A 565 -8.10 1.49 22.49
CA ALA A 565 -7.17 0.78 21.63
C ALA A 565 -6.14 1.72 21.00
N GLU A 566 -4.93 1.21 20.77
CA GLU A 566 -3.88 1.87 19.98
C GLU A 566 -3.85 1.24 18.58
N LEU A 567 -4.15 2.05 17.56
CA LEU A 567 -4.28 1.65 16.17
C LEU A 567 -3.22 2.41 15.35
N GLU A 568 -2.21 1.70 14.84
CA GLU A 568 -1.12 2.27 14.05
C GLU A 568 -1.09 1.68 12.64
N SER A 569 -1.21 2.53 11.63
CA SER A 569 -1.23 2.11 10.23
C SER A 569 -2.28 1.02 9.93
N CYS A 570 -3.41 1.05 10.64
CA CYS A 570 -4.53 0.16 10.38
C CYS A 570 -5.37 0.64 9.21
N SER A 571 -6.03 -0.29 8.51
CA SER A 571 -6.92 0.08 7.42
C SER A 571 -8.19 -0.75 7.30
N TRP A 572 -9.23 -0.08 6.81
CA TRP A 572 -10.53 -0.64 6.47
C TRP A 572 -10.77 -0.46 4.98
N VAL A 573 -10.98 -1.57 4.28
CA VAL A 573 -11.21 -1.60 2.83
C VAL A 573 -12.47 -2.42 2.58
N GLU A 574 -13.46 -1.84 1.91
CA GLU A 574 -14.77 -2.47 1.67
C GLU A 574 -15.40 -3.06 2.95
N THR A 575 -15.16 -2.43 4.11
CA THR A 575 -15.52 -2.97 5.43
C THR A 575 -16.63 -2.15 6.08
N GLN A 576 -17.66 -2.83 6.58
CA GLN A 576 -18.76 -2.21 7.32
C GLN A 576 -18.46 -2.26 8.82
N ALA A 577 -18.30 -1.10 9.46
CA ALA A 577 -18.01 -0.97 10.88
C ALA A 577 -18.99 0.00 11.56
N ASP A 578 -20.24 -0.01 11.11
CA ASP A 578 -21.30 0.84 11.63
C ASP A 578 -21.59 0.50 13.10
N GLY A 579 -21.77 1.54 13.92
CA GLY A 579 -21.98 1.43 15.37
C GLY A 579 -20.76 0.94 16.16
N ALA A 580 -19.58 0.81 15.55
CA ALA A 580 -18.36 0.46 16.27
C ALA A 580 -17.95 1.57 17.24
N THR A 581 -17.38 1.17 18.38
CA THR A 581 -16.96 2.12 19.43
C THR A 581 -15.44 2.23 19.46
N PHE A 582 -14.94 3.45 19.42
CA PHE A 582 -13.54 3.85 19.40
C PHE A 582 -13.25 4.83 20.54
N SER A 583 -14.03 4.78 21.62
CA SER A 583 -13.98 5.76 22.71
C SER A 583 -12.60 5.78 23.35
N GLY A 584 -11.97 6.96 23.40
CA GLY A 584 -10.62 7.15 23.94
C GLY A 584 -9.51 6.39 23.20
N SER A 585 -9.77 5.86 21.99
CA SER A 585 -8.76 5.19 21.17
C SER A 585 -7.75 6.18 20.57
N ILE A 586 -6.61 5.65 20.11
CA ILE A 586 -5.56 6.41 19.43
C ILE A 586 -5.37 5.83 18.04
N TRP A 587 -5.63 6.63 17.01
CA TRP A 587 -5.34 6.31 15.61
C TRP A 587 -4.10 7.10 15.17
N LEU A 588 -3.10 6.38 14.66
CA LEU A 588 -1.93 6.95 14.02
C LEU A 588 -1.86 6.45 12.58
N THR A 589 -1.92 7.37 11.62
CA THR A 589 -1.79 7.08 10.18
C THR A 589 -2.71 5.96 9.69
N CYS A 590 -3.93 5.90 10.22
CA CYS A 590 -4.93 4.92 9.82
C CYS A 590 -5.71 5.39 8.59
N ALA A 591 -6.26 4.45 7.83
CA ALA A 591 -6.96 4.76 6.58
C ALA A 591 -8.27 3.98 6.43
N VAL A 592 -9.34 4.68 6.05
CA VAL A 592 -10.62 4.09 5.64
C VAL A 592 -10.78 4.36 4.16
N ALA A 593 -11.01 3.30 3.38
CA ALA A 593 -11.02 3.37 1.92
C ALA A 593 -12.10 2.48 1.32
N SER A 594 -12.37 2.71 0.03
CA SER A 594 -13.11 1.81 -0.86
C SER A 594 -14.43 1.30 -0.28
N GLY A 595 -15.49 2.11 -0.26
CA GLY A 595 -16.83 1.65 0.12
C GLY A 595 -16.99 1.17 1.57
N SER A 596 -16.01 1.41 2.44
CA SER A 596 -16.14 1.16 3.89
C SER A 596 -17.07 2.18 4.56
N SER A 597 -17.71 1.81 5.66
CA SER A 597 -18.63 2.66 6.43
C SER A 597 -18.37 2.61 7.93
N LEU A 598 -18.63 3.75 8.59
CA LEU A 598 -18.49 3.98 10.03
C LEU A 598 -19.67 4.85 10.53
N ASN A 599 -20.88 4.62 10.03
CA ASN A 599 -22.06 5.35 10.52
C ASN A 599 -22.30 5.02 12.00
N ASP A 600 -22.83 5.97 12.76
CA ASP A 600 -23.15 5.81 14.20
C ASP A 600 -21.94 5.41 15.08
N ALA A 601 -20.71 5.49 14.56
CA ALA A 601 -19.51 5.11 15.29
C ALA A 601 -19.19 6.13 16.41
N ASP A 602 -18.68 5.63 17.54
CA ASP A 602 -18.36 6.45 18.71
C ASP A 602 -16.85 6.71 18.83
N PHE A 603 -16.41 7.92 18.48
CA PHE A 603 -15.07 8.44 18.63
C PHE A 603 -14.91 9.38 19.85
N THR A 604 -15.79 9.31 20.85
CA THR A 604 -15.72 10.16 22.04
C THR A 604 -14.35 10.07 22.70
N HIS A 605 -13.70 11.21 22.97
CA HIS A 605 -12.32 11.30 23.48
C HIS A 605 -11.21 10.65 22.60
N ALA A 606 -11.52 10.15 21.41
CA ALA A 606 -10.53 9.52 20.55
C ALA A 606 -9.50 10.54 20.02
N THR A 607 -8.30 10.07 19.69
CA THR A 607 -7.26 10.90 19.07
C THR A 607 -6.86 10.32 17.72
N LEU A 608 -7.18 11.03 16.63
CA LEU A 608 -6.86 10.67 15.26
C LEU A 608 -5.77 11.59 14.72
N ARG A 609 -4.58 11.04 14.46
CA ARG A 609 -3.43 11.77 13.93
C ARG A 609 -3.12 11.31 12.52
N GLN A 610 -3.06 12.27 11.60
CA GLN A 610 -2.68 12.01 10.20
C GLN A 610 -3.48 10.86 9.57
N SER A 611 -4.75 10.71 9.98
CA SER A 611 -5.60 9.61 9.53
C SER A 611 -6.45 10.07 8.36
N ASN A 612 -6.71 9.17 7.43
CA ASN A 612 -7.47 9.42 6.21
C ASN A 612 -8.82 8.71 6.29
N LEU A 613 -9.89 9.49 6.31
CA LEU A 613 -11.28 9.05 6.32
C LEU A 613 -12.04 9.70 5.17
N ARG A 614 -11.36 9.99 4.05
CA ARG A 614 -11.97 10.59 2.87
C ARG A 614 -13.12 9.72 2.36
N GLN A 615 -14.16 10.36 1.84
CA GLN A 615 -15.32 9.69 1.22
C GLN A 615 -16.04 8.68 2.15
N THR A 616 -15.75 8.70 3.45
CA THR A 616 -16.28 7.72 4.40
C THR A 616 -17.66 8.13 4.89
N PRO A 617 -18.67 7.25 4.87
CA PRO A 617 -19.92 7.43 5.60
C PRO A 617 -19.67 7.42 7.12
N LEU A 618 -19.96 8.55 7.77
CA LEU A 618 -19.81 8.83 9.19
C LEU A 618 -21.10 9.51 9.73
N ASN A 619 -22.26 9.18 9.16
CA ASN A 619 -23.51 9.81 9.56
C ASN A 619 -23.82 9.48 11.01
N ALA A 620 -24.26 10.48 11.78
CA ALA A 620 -24.54 10.38 13.21
C ALA A 620 -23.36 9.89 14.09
N ALA A 621 -22.14 9.87 13.57
CA ALA A 621 -20.96 9.52 14.35
C ALA A 621 -20.69 10.55 15.48
N VAL A 622 -20.16 10.07 16.60
CA VAL A 622 -19.92 10.89 17.80
C VAL A 622 -18.43 11.15 17.98
N PHE A 623 -18.02 12.41 17.82
CA PHE A 623 -16.65 12.90 18.00
C PHE A 623 -16.52 13.82 19.22
N THR A 624 -17.40 13.70 20.21
CA THR A 624 -17.39 14.57 21.39
C THR A 624 -16.02 14.52 22.08
N GLN A 625 -15.39 15.68 22.26
CA GLN A 625 -14.04 15.83 22.81
C GLN A 625 -12.93 15.04 22.08
N ALA A 626 -13.17 14.59 20.84
CA ALA A 626 -12.16 13.95 20.02
C ALA A 626 -11.09 14.94 19.56
N LYS A 627 -9.90 14.44 19.19
CA LYS A 627 -8.79 15.23 18.64
C LYS A 627 -8.43 14.73 17.26
N LEU A 628 -8.63 15.55 16.24
CA LEU A 628 -8.27 15.29 14.86
C LEU A 628 -7.10 16.21 14.50
N ASP A 629 -5.88 15.71 14.67
CA ASP A 629 -4.64 16.46 14.40
C ASP A 629 -4.15 16.14 12.98
N ASN A 630 -4.32 17.08 12.04
CA ASN A 630 -3.96 16.92 10.61
C ASN A 630 -4.59 15.69 9.96
N SER A 631 -5.84 15.37 10.30
CA SER A 631 -6.58 14.27 9.69
C SER A 631 -7.45 14.78 8.53
N ASP A 632 -7.76 13.89 7.59
CA ASP A 632 -8.47 14.23 6.36
C ASP A 632 -9.80 13.49 6.28
N LEU A 633 -10.90 14.24 6.37
CA LEU A 633 -12.28 13.78 6.21
C LEU A 633 -12.90 14.34 4.92
N SER A 634 -12.10 14.78 3.95
CA SER A 634 -12.61 15.38 2.72
C SER A 634 -13.56 14.44 1.99
N GLU A 635 -14.68 14.97 1.51
CA GLU A 635 -15.79 14.25 0.87
C GLU A 635 -16.49 13.22 1.77
N ALA A 636 -16.22 13.17 3.07
CA ALA A 636 -16.97 12.31 4.00
C ALA A 636 -18.42 12.77 4.18
N SER A 637 -19.29 11.84 4.59
CA SER A 637 -20.68 12.14 4.97
C SER A 637 -20.79 12.13 6.49
N CYS A 638 -20.82 13.31 7.11
CA CYS A 638 -20.89 13.50 8.56
C CYS A 638 -22.25 14.11 8.97
N LYS A 639 -23.34 13.73 8.28
CA LYS A 639 -24.67 14.29 8.54
C LYS A 639 -25.11 13.94 9.97
N GLY A 640 -25.53 14.94 10.75
CA GLY A 640 -25.96 14.75 12.13
C GLY A 640 -24.85 14.33 13.10
N ALA A 641 -23.58 14.38 12.68
CA ALA A 641 -22.46 13.99 13.55
C ALA A 641 -22.24 15.00 14.68
N ASN A 642 -21.78 14.51 15.83
CA ASN A 642 -21.56 15.32 17.03
C ASN A 642 -20.06 15.58 17.23
N PHE A 643 -19.59 16.79 16.95
CA PHE A 643 -18.23 17.28 17.17
C PHE A 643 -18.11 18.20 18.40
N GLN A 644 -19.03 18.13 19.36
CA GLN A 644 -19.01 19.00 20.53
C GLN A 644 -17.65 18.94 21.25
N GLN A 645 -17.05 20.11 21.51
CA GLN A 645 -15.76 20.24 22.19
C GLN A 645 -14.59 19.51 21.52
N ALA A 646 -14.73 19.09 20.25
CA ALA A 646 -13.67 18.42 19.52
C ALA A 646 -12.55 19.40 19.14
N ASN A 647 -11.31 18.92 19.10
CA ASN A 647 -10.19 19.65 18.53
C ASN A 647 -9.96 19.21 17.09
N LEU A 648 -10.28 20.09 16.14
CA LEU A 648 -10.24 19.86 14.69
C LEU A 648 -9.20 20.75 13.99
N ALA A 649 -8.27 21.33 14.75
CA ALA A 649 -7.34 22.34 14.25
C ALA A 649 -6.45 21.81 13.12
N GLY A 650 -6.40 22.54 12.00
CA GLY A 650 -5.59 22.20 10.83
C GLY A 650 -6.04 20.97 10.04
N SER A 651 -7.18 20.35 10.38
CA SER A 651 -7.72 19.19 9.65
C SER A 651 -8.41 19.59 8.34
N LEU A 652 -8.54 18.61 7.44
CA LEU A 652 -9.10 18.79 6.09
C LEU A 652 -10.52 18.23 6.01
N PHE A 653 -11.44 19.05 5.51
CA PHE A 653 -12.86 18.76 5.38
C PHE A 653 -13.42 19.28 4.03
N VAL A 654 -12.62 19.18 2.98
CA VAL A 654 -13.00 19.70 1.65
C VAL A 654 -14.21 18.90 1.15
N ARG A 655 -15.28 19.57 0.72
CA ARG A 655 -16.54 18.95 0.24
C ARG A 655 -17.21 17.98 1.24
N THR A 656 -16.91 18.09 2.53
CA THR A 656 -17.56 17.24 3.54
C THR A 656 -19.01 17.64 3.74
N ASP A 657 -19.90 16.66 3.90
CA ASP A 657 -21.30 16.91 4.26
C ASP A 657 -21.45 16.94 5.79
N PHE A 658 -21.67 18.13 6.35
CA PHE A 658 -21.90 18.38 7.77
C PHE A 658 -23.31 18.88 8.06
N ARG A 659 -24.28 18.55 7.20
CA ARG A 659 -25.67 18.94 7.48
C ARG A 659 -26.11 18.41 8.83
N ASP A 660 -26.81 19.23 9.61
CA ASP A 660 -27.27 18.91 10.97
C ASP A 660 -26.14 18.58 11.98
N ALA A 661 -24.86 18.82 11.65
CA ALA A 661 -23.74 18.49 12.55
C ALA A 661 -23.60 19.51 13.69
N ASP A 662 -23.10 19.04 14.84
CA ASP A 662 -22.92 19.87 16.03
C ASP A 662 -21.44 20.12 16.36
N PHE A 663 -20.97 21.35 16.16
CA PHE A 663 -19.63 21.81 16.50
C PHE A 663 -19.59 22.69 17.75
N THR A 664 -20.58 22.60 18.65
CA THR A 664 -20.63 23.45 19.86
C THR A 664 -19.32 23.35 20.65
N ASP A 665 -18.71 24.49 20.95
CA ASP A 665 -17.40 24.62 21.63
C ASP A 665 -16.21 23.90 20.94
N ALA A 666 -16.33 23.52 19.67
CA ALA A 666 -15.25 22.86 18.93
C ALA A 666 -14.13 23.83 18.52
N ASN A 667 -12.90 23.34 18.39
CA ASN A 667 -11.76 24.11 17.90
C ASN A 667 -11.45 23.77 16.43
N LEU A 668 -11.87 24.63 15.50
CA LEU A 668 -11.66 24.53 14.05
C LEU A 668 -10.57 25.48 13.54
N MET A 669 -9.65 25.90 14.41
CA MET A 669 -8.60 26.86 14.04
C MET A 669 -7.76 26.36 12.85
N GLY A 670 -7.77 27.12 11.75
CA GLY A 670 -7.03 26.77 10.53
C GLY A 670 -7.55 25.55 9.78
N ALA A 671 -8.72 25.00 10.14
CA ALA A 671 -9.34 23.89 9.42
C ALA A 671 -9.75 24.31 8.00
N ILE A 672 -9.71 23.38 7.06
CA ILE A 672 -10.04 23.61 5.65
C ILE A 672 -11.39 22.98 5.32
N LEU A 673 -12.46 23.79 5.29
CA LEU A 673 -13.85 23.39 5.04
C LEU A 673 -14.34 23.82 3.65
N GLN A 674 -13.43 23.96 2.69
CA GLN A 674 -13.76 24.45 1.35
C GLN A 674 -14.87 23.59 0.72
N LYS A 675 -15.88 24.23 0.12
CA LYS A 675 -17.00 23.55 -0.57
C LYS A 675 -17.84 22.59 0.29
N SER A 676 -17.68 22.61 1.62
CA SER A 676 -18.45 21.76 2.53
C SER A 676 -19.95 22.14 2.56
N GLN A 677 -20.80 21.21 2.96
CA GLN A 677 -22.23 21.45 3.21
C GLN A 677 -22.44 21.64 4.71
N LEU A 678 -22.83 22.85 5.15
CA LEU A 678 -22.96 23.25 6.55
C LEU A 678 -24.41 23.65 6.91
N GLY A 679 -25.40 23.25 6.09
CA GLY A 679 -26.81 23.54 6.35
C GLY A 679 -27.26 22.98 7.69
N ASP A 680 -27.93 23.80 8.50
CA ASP A 680 -28.42 23.45 9.85
C ASP A 680 -27.31 23.05 10.86
N ALA A 681 -26.03 23.26 10.51
CA ALA A 681 -24.92 22.97 11.43
C ALA A 681 -24.86 24.00 12.57
N ARG A 682 -24.47 23.54 13.77
CA ARG A 682 -24.32 24.39 14.97
C ARG A 682 -22.85 24.67 15.27
N PHE A 683 -22.45 25.93 15.34
CA PHE A 683 -21.10 26.36 15.71
C PHE A 683 -21.07 27.18 16.99
N SER A 684 -22.07 27.03 17.86
CA SER A 684 -22.18 27.82 19.09
C SER A 684 -20.91 27.72 19.95
N GLY A 685 -20.23 28.84 20.21
CA GLY A 685 -18.95 28.86 20.94
C GLY A 685 -17.72 28.29 20.21
N ALA A 686 -17.85 27.84 18.95
CA ALA A 686 -16.75 27.23 18.20
C ALA A 686 -15.65 28.24 17.82
N ASN A 687 -14.41 27.79 17.76
CA ASN A 687 -13.28 28.60 17.31
C ASN A 687 -12.96 28.38 15.83
N LEU A 688 -13.34 29.34 14.97
CA LEU A 688 -13.11 29.31 13.52
C LEU A 688 -11.94 30.21 13.08
N PHE A 689 -11.03 30.59 13.98
CA PHE A 689 -9.93 31.48 13.62
C PHE A 689 -9.09 30.91 12.47
N ARG A 690 -9.00 31.66 11.36
CA ARG A 690 -8.29 31.24 10.13
C ARG A 690 -8.84 29.97 9.46
N ALA A 691 -10.03 29.51 9.84
CA ALA A 691 -10.70 28.47 9.09
C ALA A 691 -11.01 28.94 7.65
N ASP A 692 -11.02 28.01 6.71
CA ASP A 692 -11.29 28.26 5.30
C ASP A 692 -12.65 27.68 4.90
N LEU A 693 -13.65 28.54 4.77
CA LEU A 693 -15.01 28.25 4.38
C LEU A 693 -15.28 28.71 2.93
N SER A 694 -14.26 28.90 2.09
CA SER A 694 -14.50 29.32 0.70
C SER A 694 -15.40 28.34 -0.03
N GLN A 695 -16.43 28.86 -0.70
CA GLN A 695 -17.46 28.10 -1.40
C GLN A 695 -18.28 27.10 -0.55
N ALA A 696 -18.19 27.15 0.79
CA ALA A 696 -19.05 26.34 1.65
C ALA A 696 -20.52 26.77 1.54
N PHE A 697 -21.44 25.83 1.72
CA PHE A 697 -22.89 26.06 1.72
C PHE A 697 -23.40 26.18 3.15
N THR A 698 -24.16 27.23 3.46
CA THR A 698 -24.83 27.45 4.76
C THR A 698 -26.32 27.71 4.53
N SER A 699 -27.16 27.42 5.51
CA SER A 699 -28.60 27.75 5.49
C SER A 699 -28.91 28.90 6.46
N GLU A 700 -30.13 29.44 6.42
CA GLU A 700 -30.61 30.46 7.37
C GLU A 700 -30.61 29.98 8.83
N THR A 701 -30.59 28.66 9.02
CA THR A 701 -30.62 27.92 10.29
C THR A 701 -29.24 27.49 10.77
N THR A 702 -28.17 27.75 10.02
CA THR A 702 -26.80 27.52 10.50
C THR A 702 -26.48 28.47 11.66
N GLU A 703 -26.22 27.93 12.85
CA GLU A 703 -26.01 28.73 14.07
C GLU A 703 -24.53 29.10 14.24
N LEU A 704 -24.22 30.39 14.36
CA LEU A 704 -22.86 30.92 14.61
C LEU A 704 -22.74 31.67 15.95
N ASP A 705 -23.72 31.51 16.84
CA ASP A 705 -23.81 32.31 18.07
C ASP A 705 -22.60 32.11 18.99
N GLY A 706 -21.87 33.19 19.27
CA GLY A 706 -20.65 33.13 20.09
C GLY A 706 -19.45 32.45 19.41
N ALA A 707 -19.56 32.04 18.13
CA ALA A 707 -18.44 31.49 17.38
C ALA A 707 -17.35 32.56 17.14
N PHE A 708 -16.08 32.18 17.27
CA PHE A 708 -14.96 33.08 17.02
C PHE A 708 -14.60 33.11 15.52
N THR A 709 -15.17 34.06 14.79
CA THR A 709 -15.11 34.14 13.32
C THR A 709 -14.01 35.06 12.75
N LYS A 710 -13.10 35.53 13.60
CA LYS A 710 -12.05 36.47 13.18
C LYS A 710 -11.10 35.82 12.17
N ARG A 711 -10.85 36.49 11.05
CA ARG A 711 -9.98 36.03 9.96
C ARG A 711 -10.41 34.69 9.33
N ILE A 712 -11.69 34.31 9.42
CA ILE A 712 -12.21 33.27 8.53
C ILE A 712 -12.00 33.70 7.08
N LYS A 713 -11.61 32.76 6.24
CA LYS A 713 -11.62 32.93 4.79
C LYS A 713 -12.95 32.41 4.25
N THR A 714 -13.73 33.27 3.59
CA THR A 714 -15.03 32.91 2.97
C THR A 714 -15.03 33.12 1.45
N LEU A 715 -13.91 33.58 0.89
CA LEU A 715 -13.77 33.90 -0.53
C LEU A 715 -12.85 32.89 -1.24
N PRO A 716 -13.15 32.51 -2.49
CA PRO A 716 -14.30 32.94 -3.29
C PRO A 716 -15.63 32.40 -2.74
N LYS A 717 -16.73 33.13 -2.98
CA LYS A 717 -18.08 32.64 -2.65
C LYS A 717 -18.54 31.69 -3.75
N ARG A 718 -19.42 30.75 -3.42
CA ARG A 718 -20.14 29.96 -4.42
C ARG A 718 -21.18 30.86 -5.11
N ASP A 719 -21.43 30.64 -6.40
CA ASP A 719 -22.34 31.47 -7.20
C ASP A 719 -23.71 31.65 -6.51
N GLY A 720 -24.05 32.90 -6.16
CA GLY A 720 -25.38 33.29 -5.69
C GLY A 720 -25.62 33.30 -4.17
N GLU A 721 -24.66 32.92 -3.32
CA GLU A 721 -24.92 32.71 -1.88
C GLU A 721 -23.99 33.50 -0.95
N ILE A 722 -24.51 33.81 0.25
CA ILE A 722 -23.79 34.53 1.31
C ILE A 722 -23.21 33.50 2.30
N VAL A 723 -21.88 33.34 2.29
CA VAL A 723 -21.11 32.92 3.48
C VAL A 723 -20.82 34.13 4.36
#